data_AF-A0A8K0QXE1-F1
#
_entry.id   AF-A0A8K0QXE1-F1
#
_cell.length_a   1.000
_cell.length_b   1.000
_cell.length_c   1.000
_cell.angle_alpha   90.00
_cell.angle_beta   90.00
_cell.angle_gamma   90.00
#
_symmetry.space_group_name_H-M   'P 1'
#
loop_
_entity.id
_entity.type
_entity.pdbx_description
1 polymer ?
#
loop_
_entity_poly.entity_id
_entity_poly.type
_entity_poly.pdbx_seq_one_letter_code
_entity_poly.pdbx_strand_id
1 'polypeptide(L)'
;MASDHASVETKHSVLNSSFPVLLPEDEALFMPEIDFQALVKRLLQDYTSTLGEVKADTETDTTGDQNTSNTPDSVSAHTLKRPASARADNNRAQKAPFLAALEKHGAHHRSVEDLAAVNKATTSNSDVTNISSQSALVDLFYDLGENTTSDKLKTLLENAWSDDPLLTLKVIFNARSIHLGKANRLAAYKALAWLAETHPLTLLGNLRWLVRPVIAKKQAEIEDKSQNGGQPTKTIIDDHKQEDDANEDFDMIDPDELDPNKAHDVRYGMSHGYFKDLLNLVVFAANDQLRFDGDPASLLTQRPDKSKEGERKRDWNQTTAKAARHLKIAAQNTRVQQKMGEDPFYRALHVTVARLFAEQLKEDKALLDSGKKSDLKRLSLAAKWSPTFGEFHDKHTFILSTIAEILFPQPASHSPDANNRELYLRHAREHFRKQYASPLRKALGIVERDIAANAFKTISYERVPSLAMDRYTGIFMKKDHERFSEYVHRVASGSAKISGATLLPSTLISKARTAAQNRQLGHSKSEFAAAKAAAELKIQGDVIDGQWNTLVQRVRDAGSLQSSLAVCDVSGSMSHPQFRDGSCPMDSAIGLSLLISEVTAAPFGGGFITFHENPSYLSIADNDCGKGLVDKVRYIMSTPWGYNTNFVSVFEDVILPMAISNKLRQEDMVRQIFVFSDMQFDAAQDNGIERWTSSFDRIKMKYAEAGYEVPRLIFWNLASNSTDKPVTMDNVDTALVSGYSQGMLKAFLETGAFVEEEEITEEVLEGEDEDGMTEVKKVKKKIEPIKVVRKAVEHQGYAMLQILD
;
A
#
# COMPACT_ATOMS: atom_id res chain seq x y z
N MET A 1 23.50 44.46 -41.54
CA MET A 1 24.40 44.11 -40.41
C MET A 1 23.92 42.79 -39.85
N ALA A 2 24.67 41.73 -40.13
CA ALA A 2 24.38 40.39 -39.63
C ALA A 2 24.64 40.37 -38.12
N SER A 3 23.60 40.10 -37.32
CA SER A 3 23.73 39.90 -35.89
C SER A 3 23.92 38.42 -35.62
N ASP A 4 25.05 38.11 -34.98
CA ASP A 4 25.50 36.79 -34.55
C ASP A 4 24.39 35.95 -33.89
N HIS A 5 24.01 34.87 -34.56
CA HIS A 5 23.45 33.69 -33.88
C HIS A 5 24.60 32.92 -33.22
N ALA A 6 25.15 33.47 -32.14
CA ALA A 6 25.93 32.69 -31.21
C ALA A 6 25.00 31.66 -30.56
N SER A 7 25.19 30.39 -30.90
CA SER A 7 24.62 29.25 -30.21
C SER A 7 24.92 29.38 -28.72
N VAL A 8 23.90 29.65 -27.91
CA VAL A 8 24.00 29.62 -26.45
C VAL A 8 24.27 28.16 -26.05
N GLU A 9 25.54 27.79 -25.94
CA GLU A 9 25.93 26.53 -25.29
C GLU A 9 25.36 26.56 -23.86
N THR A 10 24.54 25.56 -23.55
CA THR A 10 23.90 25.43 -22.24
C THR A 10 24.97 25.15 -21.18
N LYS A 11 25.37 26.19 -20.43
CA LYS A 11 26.32 26.15 -19.31
C LYS A 11 25.77 25.44 -18.06
N HIS A 12 25.24 24.22 -18.18
CA HIS A 12 24.79 23.40 -17.05
C HIS A 12 25.70 22.18 -16.89
N SER A 13 26.95 22.43 -16.52
CA SER A 13 27.93 21.39 -16.15
C SER A 13 28.09 21.33 -14.63
N VAL A 14 28.20 20.13 -14.07
CA VAL A 14 28.52 19.88 -12.65
C VAL A 14 29.79 20.65 -12.24
N LEU A 15 30.74 20.77 -13.17
CA LEU A 15 32.03 21.43 -12.97
C LEU A 15 31.91 22.92 -12.62
N ASN A 16 30.84 23.60 -13.09
CA ASN A 16 30.64 25.04 -12.89
C ASN A 16 29.65 25.37 -11.75
N SER A 17 29.15 24.36 -11.04
CA SER A 17 28.14 24.53 -10.00
C SER A 17 28.75 24.92 -8.65
N SER A 18 28.09 25.77 -7.87
CA SER A 18 28.48 26.05 -6.47
C SER A 18 27.92 25.02 -5.48
N PHE A 19 27.25 23.97 -5.95
CA PHE A 19 26.71 22.91 -5.09
C PHE A 19 27.86 22.06 -4.51
N PRO A 20 27.89 21.80 -3.19
CA PRO A 20 28.98 21.08 -2.55
C PRO A 20 28.96 19.60 -2.95
N VAL A 21 30.14 19.03 -3.14
CA VAL A 21 30.32 17.62 -3.52
C VAL A 21 31.24 16.86 -2.57
N LEU A 22 31.92 17.56 -1.67
CA LEU A 22 32.93 16.96 -0.81
C LEU A 22 32.28 16.04 0.23
N LEU A 23 32.84 14.85 0.36
CA LEU A 23 32.60 13.88 1.44
C LEU A 23 33.96 13.32 1.90
N PRO A 24 34.06 12.84 3.16
CA PRO A 24 35.28 12.21 3.67
C PRO A 24 35.75 11.03 2.81
N GLU A 25 37.03 10.70 2.91
CA GLU A 25 37.56 9.45 2.36
C GLU A 25 37.09 8.25 3.16
N ASP A 26 36.74 7.18 2.46
CA ASP A 26 36.30 5.95 3.08
C ASP A 26 36.86 4.74 2.32
N GLU A 27 37.73 3.99 2.98
CA GLU A 27 38.33 2.77 2.41
C GLU A 27 37.28 1.67 2.16
N ALA A 28 36.17 1.69 2.91
CA ALA A 28 35.10 0.71 2.80
C ALA A 28 34.42 0.72 1.42
N LEU A 29 34.61 1.79 0.63
CA LEU A 29 34.11 1.90 -0.74
C LEU A 29 34.72 0.86 -1.68
N PHE A 30 35.95 0.42 -1.41
CA PHE A 30 36.73 -0.42 -2.32
C PHE A 30 37.03 -1.82 -1.75
N MET A 31 36.62 -2.09 -0.52
CA MET A 31 36.80 -3.41 0.11
C MET A 31 36.02 -4.50 -0.64
N PRO A 32 36.56 -5.73 -0.70
CA PRO A 32 35.78 -6.90 -1.08
C PRO A 32 34.51 -7.03 -0.23
N GLU A 33 33.45 -7.61 -0.79
CA GLU A 33 32.15 -7.66 -0.12
C GLU A 33 32.18 -8.38 1.23
N ILE A 34 32.95 -9.47 1.33
CA ILE A 34 33.13 -10.23 2.57
C ILE A 34 33.76 -9.36 3.67
N ASP A 35 34.82 -8.63 3.33
CA ASP A 35 35.53 -7.76 4.26
C ASP A 35 34.66 -6.56 4.67
N PHE A 36 33.89 -6.02 3.72
CA PHE A 36 32.93 -4.96 3.99
C PHE A 36 31.85 -5.41 4.97
N GLN A 37 31.26 -6.60 4.78
CA GLN A 37 30.27 -7.15 5.70
C GLN A 37 30.86 -7.40 7.10
N ALA A 38 32.12 -7.86 7.18
CA ALA A 38 32.81 -8.01 8.45
C ALA A 38 33.06 -6.65 9.15
N LEU A 39 33.43 -5.62 8.38
CA LEU A 39 33.58 -4.25 8.88
C LEU A 39 32.25 -3.71 9.42
N VAL A 40 31.15 -3.87 8.69
CA VAL A 40 29.81 -3.45 9.13
C VAL A 40 29.43 -4.14 10.44
N LYS A 41 29.67 -5.45 10.54
CA LYS A 41 29.44 -6.21 11.79
C LYS A 41 30.20 -5.62 12.97
N ARG A 42 31.49 -5.36 12.81
CA ARG A 42 32.33 -4.76 13.85
C ARG A 42 31.85 -3.36 14.25
N LEU A 43 31.63 -2.48 13.27
CA LEU A 43 31.19 -1.10 13.51
C LEU A 43 29.89 -1.03 14.30
N LEU A 44 28.96 -1.95 14.02
CA LEU A 44 27.65 -1.94 14.66
C LEU A 44 27.62 -2.68 16.00
N GLN A 45 28.47 -3.68 16.22
CA GLN A 45 28.65 -4.27 17.56
C GLN A 45 29.08 -3.20 18.56
N ASP A 46 30.10 -2.41 18.21
CA ASP A 46 30.57 -1.29 19.04
C ASP A 46 29.45 -0.23 19.24
N TYR A 47 28.68 0.05 18.19
CA TYR A 47 27.55 0.98 18.23
C TYR A 47 26.43 0.51 19.18
N THR A 48 26.02 -0.76 19.12
CA THR A 48 25.00 -1.31 20.01
C THR A 48 25.42 -1.30 21.48
N SER A 49 26.70 -1.52 21.77
CA SER A 49 27.25 -1.38 23.13
C SER A 49 27.14 0.05 23.63
N THR A 50 27.51 1.05 22.82
CA THR A 50 27.39 2.46 23.20
C THR A 50 25.93 2.92 23.39
N LEU A 51 24.99 2.42 22.58
CA LEU A 51 23.55 2.69 22.75
C LEU A 51 22.99 2.07 24.04
N GLY A 52 23.49 0.90 24.44
CA GLY A 52 23.13 0.24 25.70
C GLY A 52 23.63 1.01 26.92
N GLU A 53 24.86 1.53 26.88
CA GLU A 53 25.45 2.36 27.94
C GLU A 53 24.73 3.71 28.08
N VAL A 54 24.42 4.39 26.97
CA VAL A 54 23.68 5.67 27.00
C VAL A 54 22.27 5.50 27.55
N LYS A 55 21.59 4.38 27.27
CA LYS A 55 20.28 4.05 27.85
C LYS A 55 20.36 3.75 29.35
N ALA A 56 21.42 3.07 29.80
CA ALA A 56 21.65 2.83 31.22
C ALA A 56 21.95 4.14 31.97
N ASP A 57 22.73 5.04 31.38
CA ASP A 57 23.07 6.34 31.97
C ASP A 57 21.85 7.28 32.06
N THR A 58 20.90 7.20 31.13
CA THR A 58 19.63 7.96 31.20
C THR A 58 18.64 7.40 32.21
N GLU A 59 18.75 6.11 32.59
CA GLU A 59 17.93 5.50 33.65
C GLU A 59 18.52 5.70 35.06
N THR A 60 19.83 5.99 35.17
CA THR A 60 20.50 6.23 36.47
C THR A 60 20.45 7.67 36.97
N ASP A 61 19.99 8.63 36.17
CA ASP A 61 19.94 10.06 36.53
C ASP A 61 18.54 10.54 37.00
N THR A 62 17.82 9.67 37.71
CA THR A 62 16.65 10.07 38.53
C THR A 62 16.78 9.60 39.98
N THR A 63 17.79 10.11 40.68
CA THR A 63 17.77 10.13 42.15
C THR A 63 18.19 11.50 42.67
N GLY A 64 17.22 12.23 43.21
CA GLY A 64 17.45 13.29 44.20
C GLY A 64 17.01 14.70 43.79
N ASP A 65 15.74 15.03 44.00
CA ASP A 65 15.43 16.15 44.90
C ASP A 65 14.00 16.01 45.48
N GLN A 66 13.94 15.79 46.80
CA GLN A 66 12.69 15.80 47.57
C GLN A 66 12.48 17.21 48.13
N ASN A 67 11.31 17.79 47.90
CA ASN A 67 10.82 18.89 48.75
C ASN A 67 9.32 18.74 49.07
N THR A 68 9.10 18.15 50.25
CA THR A 68 8.15 18.55 51.31
C THR A 68 6.70 18.88 50.95
N SER A 69 5.82 17.88 51.15
CA SER A 69 4.41 18.08 51.50
C SER A 69 4.26 18.16 53.04
N ASN A 70 3.86 19.32 53.55
CA ASN A 70 3.41 19.46 54.94
C ASN A 70 1.96 18.99 55.07
N THR A 71 1.74 17.96 55.88
CA THR A 71 0.47 17.68 56.56
C THR A 71 0.65 17.99 58.04
N PRO A 72 -0.37 18.49 58.77
CA PRO A 72 -0.40 18.43 60.21
C PRO A 72 -1.27 17.25 60.68
N ASP A 73 -0.57 16.23 61.18
CA ASP A 73 -0.79 15.43 62.39
C ASP A 73 -2.19 15.14 62.96
N SER A 74 -2.43 13.82 63.09
CA SER A 74 -2.89 13.07 64.30
C SER A 74 -4.33 13.33 64.80
N VAL A 75 -5.11 12.38 65.36
CA VAL A 75 -4.83 11.29 66.29
C VAL A 75 -5.96 10.24 66.19
N SER A 76 -5.63 8.98 66.45
CA SER A 76 -6.54 7.85 66.69
C SER A 76 -7.45 8.01 67.92
N ALA A 77 -8.66 7.42 67.91
CA ALA A 77 -9.15 6.44 68.91
C ALA A 77 -10.70 6.29 68.95
N HIS A 78 -11.14 5.03 68.93
CA HIS A 78 -12.19 4.42 69.75
C HIS A 78 -13.65 4.93 69.79
N THR A 79 -14.54 4.02 69.36
CA THR A 79 -15.64 3.43 70.16
C THR A 79 -16.95 4.22 70.36
N LEU A 80 -18.00 3.68 69.71
CA LEU A 80 -19.41 3.54 70.12
C LEU A 80 -20.05 4.65 70.99
N LYS A 81 -21.13 5.28 70.47
CA LYS A 81 -22.48 5.28 71.10
C LYS A 81 -23.52 6.05 70.27
N ARG A 82 -24.63 5.37 69.98
CA ARG A 82 -25.98 5.91 69.74
C ARG A 82 -26.51 6.54 71.06
N PRO A 83 -27.50 7.48 71.08
CA PRO A 83 -28.89 7.08 70.79
C PRO A 83 -29.89 8.14 70.23
N ALA A 84 -31.01 7.59 69.71
CA ALA A 84 -32.44 8.00 69.64
C ALA A 84 -32.86 9.51 69.60
N SER A 85 -33.84 9.96 68.80
CA SER A 85 -35.26 9.53 68.81
C SER A 85 -36.10 10.20 67.68
N ALA A 86 -37.05 9.44 67.06
CA ALA A 86 -38.52 9.66 66.95
C ALA A 86 -39.00 10.88 66.11
N ARG A 87 -39.91 10.87 65.12
CA ARG A 87 -41.08 10.06 64.66
C ARG A 87 -41.28 10.39 63.15
N ALA A 88 -41.46 9.47 62.21
CA ALA A 88 -42.64 8.66 61.83
C ALA A 88 -43.69 9.39 60.97
N ASP A 89 -43.78 8.97 59.69
CA ASP A 89 -44.99 8.72 58.87
C ASP A 89 -44.62 8.72 57.37
N ASN A 90 -45.07 7.86 56.44
CA ASN A 90 -45.65 6.52 56.43
C ASN A 90 -45.56 6.01 54.97
N ASN A 91 -45.08 4.78 54.79
CA ASN A 91 -45.38 3.78 53.74
C ASN A 91 -45.55 4.19 52.25
N ARG A 92 -44.65 3.68 51.39
CA ARG A 92 -45.07 2.84 50.25
C ARG A 92 -43.98 1.87 49.75
N ALA A 93 -44.39 0.61 49.64
CA ALA A 93 -43.85 -0.49 48.84
C ALA A 93 -42.52 -1.16 49.27
N GLN A 94 -42.68 -2.37 49.80
CA GLN A 94 -41.70 -3.45 49.80
C GLN A 94 -41.01 -3.54 48.43
N LYS A 95 -39.69 -3.34 48.39
CA LYS A 95 -38.89 -3.70 47.21
C LYS A 95 -39.09 -5.19 46.98
N ALA A 96 -39.69 -5.53 45.85
CA ALA A 96 -39.95 -6.91 45.45
C ALA A 96 -38.64 -7.72 45.50
N PRO A 97 -38.66 -9.01 45.91
CA PRO A 97 -37.49 -9.89 45.92
C PRO A 97 -36.79 -9.94 44.56
N PHE A 98 -37.54 -9.69 43.48
CA PHE A 98 -37.06 -9.59 42.11
C PHE A 98 -36.07 -8.43 41.88
N LEU A 99 -36.27 -7.26 42.49
CA LEU A 99 -35.35 -6.11 42.35
C LEU A 99 -34.03 -6.33 43.11
N ALA A 100 -34.10 -6.94 44.30
CA ALA A 100 -32.91 -7.35 45.05
C ALA A 100 -32.18 -8.54 44.40
N ALA A 101 -32.90 -9.37 43.64
CA ALA A 101 -32.32 -10.40 42.79
C ALA A 101 -31.70 -9.81 41.51
N LEU A 102 -32.30 -8.78 40.89
CA LEU A 102 -31.75 -8.07 39.74
C LEU A 102 -30.44 -7.34 40.07
N GLU A 103 -30.35 -6.72 41.25
CA GLU A 103 -29.11 -6.10 41.77
C GLU A 103 -28.02 -7.14 42.10
N LYS A 104 -28.38 -8.43 42.25
CA LYS A 104 -27.46 -9.56 42.48
C LYS A 104 -27.23 -10.44 41.24
N HIS A 105 -28.03 -10.30 40.18
CA HIS A 105 -27.91 -11.10 38.97
C HIS A 105 -26.85 -10.45 38.08
N GLY A 106 -25.69 -11.09 37.97
CA GLY A 106 -24.46 -10.54 37.37
C GLY A 106 -24.54 -10.18 35.89
N ALA A 107 -25.21 -9.08 35.57
CA ALA A 107 -24.83 -8.20 34.46
C ALA A 107 -23.90 -7.13 35.05
N HIS A 108 -22.68 -7.52 35.39
CA HIS A 108 -21.63 -6.57 35.76
C HIS A 108 -21.50 -5.56 34.60
N HIS A 109 -21.56 -4.25 34.90
CA HIS A 109 -20.73 -3.31 34.18
C HIS A 109 -19.30 -3.81 34.39
N ARG A 110 -18.77 -4.55 33.40
CA ARG A 110 -17.38 -4.95 33.41
C ARG A 110 -16.59 -3.64 33.32
N SER A 111 -15.75 -3.38 34.31
CA SER A 111 -14.80 -2.26 34.23
C SER A 111 -13.88 -2.45 33.02
N VAL A 112 -13.18 -1.40 32.59
CA VAL A 112 -12.14 -1.53 31.54
C VAL A 112 -11.13 -2.62 31.92
N GLU A 113 -10.84 -2.76 33.21
CA GLU A 113 -9.95 -3.78 33.77
C GLU A 113 -10.57 -5.21 33.67
N ASP A 114 -11.87 -5.36 33.95
CA ASP A 114 -12.58 -6.65 33.81
C ASP A 114 -12.75 -7.09 32.35
N LEU A 115 -12.89 -6.14 31.42
CA LEU A 115 -12.93 -6.41 29.98
C LEU A 115 -11.53 -6.79 29.48
N ALA A 116 -10.50 -6.03 29.88
CA ALA A 116 -9.11 -6.31 29.51
C ALA A 116 -8.66 -7.69 30.01
N ALA A 117 -9.11 -8.11 31.21
CA ALA A 117 -8.83 -9.42 31.77
C ALA A 117 -9.33 -10.61 30.91
N VAL A 118 -10.29 -10.37 30.01
CA VAL A 118 -10.80 -11.38 29.05
C VAL A 118 -10.53 -10.98 27.59
N ASN A 119 -9.48 -10.19 27.35
CA ASN A 119 -9.06 -9.73 26.02
C ASN A 119 -10.15 -8.94 25.28
N LYS A 120 -10.92 -8.12 26.00
CA LYS A 120 -11.99 -7.29 25.44
C LYS A 120 -11.78 -5.82 25.81
N ALA A 121 -12.14 -4.89 24.93
CA ALA A 121 -12.15 -3.46 25.19
C ALA A 121 -13.43 -2.84 24.68
N THR A 122 -13.80 -1.70 25.25
CA THR A 122 -14.89 -0.86 24.74
C THR A 122 -14.36 0.01 23.62
N THR A 123 -15.03 0.00 22.47
CA THR A 123 -14.77 0.95 21.40
C THR A 123 -15.19 2.36 21.83
N SER A 124 -14.84 3.38 21.04
CA SER A 124 -15.31 4.76 21.27
C SER A 124 -16.85 4.87 21.26
N ASN A 125 -17.53 3.84 20.75
CA ASN A 125 -18.99 3.74 20.66
C ASN A 125 -19.57 2.75 21.69
N SER A 126 -18.80 2.39 22.72
CA SER A 126 -19.20 1.52 23.84
C SER A 126 -19.54 0.06 23.49
N ASP A 127 -19.12 -0.42 22.31
CA ASP A 127 -19.26 -1.83 21.93
C ASP A 127 -18.04 -2.67 22.35
N VAL A 128 -18.21 -3.97 22.51
CA VAL A 128 -17.19 -4.87 23.07
C VAL A 128 -16.39 -5.54 21.94
N THR A 129 -15.16 -5.08 21.71
CA THR A 129 -14.22 -5.66 20.73
C THR A 129 -13.11 -6.46 21.40
N ASN A 130 -12.44 -7.38 20.69
CA ASN A 130 -11.26 -8.06 21.22
C ASN A 130 -10.02 -7.14 21.14
N ILE A 131 -9.25 -7.04 22.22
CA ILE A 131 -8.04 -6.18 22.31
C ILE A 131 -6.95 -6.70 21.34
N SER A 132 -6.77 -8.02 21.31
CA SER A 132 -5.73 -8.72 20.56
C SER A 132 -6.29 -9.99 19.94
N SER A 133 -5.66 -10.49 18.88
CA SER A 133 -5.90 -11.84 18.35
C SER A 133 -5.30 -12.95 19.21
N GLN A 134 -4.64 -12.62 20.32
CA GLN A 134 -3.81 -13.49 21.16
C GLN A 134 -2.53 -14.00 20.46
N SER A 135 -2.20 -13.46 19.28
CA SER A 135 -0.94 -13.69 18.58
C SER A 135 -0.34 -12.36 18.15
N ALA A 136 0.85 -12.02 18.67
CA ALA A 136 1.46 -10.73 18.37
C ALA A 136 1.80 -10.56 16.88
N LEU A 137 2.15 -11.66 16.19
CA LEU A 137 2.39 -11.67 14.74
C LEU A 137 1.13 -11.35 13.94
N VAL A 138 -0.02 -11.88 14.35
CA VAL A 138 -1.30 -11.60 13.69
C VAL A 138 -1.67 -10.13 13.93
N ASP A 139 -1.53 -9.65 15.17
CA ASP A 139 -1.81 -8.25 15.48
C ASP A 139 -0.91 -7.30 14.70
N LEU A 140 0.41 -7.54 14.64
CA LEU A 140 1.32 -6.76 13.81
C LEU A 140 0.92 -6.84 12.34
N PHE A 141 0.64 -8.04 11.82
CA PHE A 141 0.27 -8.21 10.42
C PHE A 141 -0.96 -7.40 10.07
N TYR A 142 -2.01 -7.34 10.90
CA TYR A 142 -3.21 -6.56 10.59
C TYR A 142 -3.07 -5.06 10.90
N ASP A 143 -2.43 -4.70 12.02
CA ASP A 143 -2.36 -3.32 12.52
C ASP A 143 -1.16 -2.53 11.99
N LEU A 144 -0.28 -3.12 11.17
CA LEU A 144 0.80 -2.41 10.47
C LEU A 144 0.24 -1.58 9.30
N GLY A 145 -0.33 -0.42 9.63
CA GLY A 145 -0.94 0.56 8.73
C GLY A 145 -0.22 1.92 8.70
N GLU A 146 -0.60 2.81 7.76
CA GLU A 146 -0.01 4.16 7.68
C GLU A 146 -0.33 5.03 8.91
N ASN A 147 -1.54 4.85 9.44
CA ASN A 147 -2.11 5.66 10.53
C ASN A 147 -1.86 5.07 11.92
N THR A 148 -1.14 3.96 12.01
CA THR A 148 -0.72 3.40 13.30
C THR A 148 0.18 4.40 14.00
N THR A 149 -0.19 4.76 15.24
CA THR A 149 0.58 5.67 16.09
C THR A 149 1.95 5.04 16.40
N SER A 150 2.98 5.88 16.56
CA SER A 150 4.34 5.38 16.79
C SER A 150 4.44 4.51 18.04
N ASP A 151 3.73 4.86 19.12
CA ASP A 151 3.72 4.08 20.37
C ASP A 151 3.09 2.70 20.17
N LYS A 152 1.91 2.64 19.52
CA LYS A 152 1.24 1.37 19.23
C LYS A 152 2.08 0.50 18.30
N LEU A 153 2.68 1.10 17.27
CA LEU A 153 3.53 0.38 16.33
C LEU A 153 4.75 -0.23 17.03
N LYS A 154 5.38 0.51 17.94
CA LYS A 154 6.53 0.03 18.71
C LYS A 154 6.16 -1.20 19.54
N THR A 155 5.07 -1.13 20.31
CA THR A 155 4.59 -2.27 21.11
C THR A 155 4.26 -3.49 20.24
N LEU A 156 3.62 -3.29 19.09
CA LEU A 156 3.32 -4.39 18.15
C LEU A 156 4.58 -5.04 17.61
N LEU A 157 5.59 -4.25 17.24
CA LEU A 157 6.87 -4.75 16.72
C LEU A 157 7.66 -5.49 17.81
N GLU A 158 7.74 -4.94 19.03
CA GLU A 158 8.46 -5.56 20.14
C GLU A 158 7.83 -6.90 20.56
N ASN A 159 6.49 -6.95 20.66
CA ASN A 159 5.79 -8.18 21.01
C ASN A 159 5.94 -9.24 19.90
N ALA A 160 5.75 -8.87 18.63
CA ALA A 160 5.89 -9.79 17.51
C ALA A 160 7.34 -10.29 17.36
N TRP A 161 8.32 -9.41 17.56
CA TRP A 161 9.73 -9.78 17.52
C TRP A 161 10.10 -10.73 18.65
N SER A 162 9.57 -10.53 19.85
CA SER A 162 9.78 -11.44 20.98
C SER A 162 9.19 -12.84 20.72
N ASP A 163 8.10 -12.93 19.95
CA ASP A 163 7.46 -14.19 19.57
C ASP A 163 8.25 -14.91 18.46
N ASP A 164 8.48 -14.24 17.33
CA ASP A 164 9.24 -14.78 16.19
C ASP A 164 9.92 -13.63 15.41
N PRO A 165 11.23 -13.41 15.63
CA PRO A 165 11.99 -12.37 14.94
C PRO A 165 11.96 -12.52 13.42
N LEU A 166 12.07 -13.75 12.90
CA LEU A 166 12.19 -14.01 11.47
C LEU A 166 10.87 -13.76 10.75
N LEU A 167 9.75 -14.25 11.29
CA LEU A 167 8.43 -13.94 10.74
C LEU A 167 8.12 -12.45 10.86
N THR A 168 8.53 -11.79 11.96
CA THR A 168 8.38 -10.34 12.11
C THR A 168 9.14 -9.58 11.03
N LEU A 169 10.40 -9.93 10.75
CA LEU A 169 11.17 -9.35 9.64
C LEU A 169 10.47 -9.56 8.29
N LYS A 170 9.93 -10.76 8.05
CA LYS A 170 9.17 -11.05 6.83
C LYS A 170 7.87 -10.24 6.74
N VAL A 171 7.17 -9.99 7.85
CA VAL A 171 6.00 -9.09 7.91
C VAL A 171 6.40 -7.65 7.54
N ILE A 172 7.54 -7.16 8.03
CA ILE A 172 8.08 -5.83 7.70
C ILE A 172 8.37 -5.72 6.20
N PHE A 173 9.02 -6.72 5.60
CA PHE A 173 9.28 -6.76 4.15
C PHE A 173 7.99 -6.94 3.34
N ASN A 174 7.03 -7.72 3.83
CA ASN A 174 5.70 -7.86 3.22
C ASN A 174 4.96 -6.52 3.19
N ALA A 175 5.04 -5.71 4.25
CA ALA A 175 4.45 -4.38 4.26
C ALA A 175 4.98 -3.50 3.10
N ARG A 176 6.28 -3.60 2.77
CA ARG A 176 6.86 -2.90 1.63
C ARG A 176 6.53 -3.56 0.29
N SER A 177 6.53 -4.88 0.22
CA SER A 177 6.50 -5.67 -1.02
C SER A 177 5.38 -5.21 -1.96
N ILE A 178 5.75 -4.80 -3.19
CA ILE A 178 4.79 -4.29 -4.19
C ILE A 178 4.01 -5.43 -4.86
N HIS A 179 4.66 -6.58 -4.99
CA HIS A 179 4.13 -7.70 -5.77
C HIS A 179 3.48 -8.77 -4.90
N LEU A 180 4.03 -9.04 -3.71
CA LEU A 180 3.56 -10.11 -2.80
C LEU A 180 2.91 -9.58 -1.52
N GLY A 181 2.92 -8.27 -1.28
CA GLY A 181 2.53 -7.71 0.00
C GLY A 181 1.70 -6.44 -0.12
N LYS A 182 1.69 -5.64 0.94
CA LYS A 182 0.72 -4.54 1.11
C LYS A 182 1.03 -3.29 0.30
N ALA A 183 2.24 -3.19 -0.26
CA ALA A 183 2.78 -1.98 -0.91
C ALA A 183 2.69 -0.70 -0.04
N ASN A 184 2.61 -0.86 1.29
CA ASN A 184 2.50 0.24 2.25
C ASN A 184 3.89 0.78 2.59
N ARG A 185 4.32 1.75 1.78
CA ARG A 185 5.66 2.34 1.89
C ARG A 185 5.89 3.08 3.22
N LEU A 186 4.89 3.80 3.74
CA LEU A 186 5.09 4.61 4.95
C LEU A 186 5.16 3.75 6.20
N ALA A 187 4.27 2.75 6.34
CA ALA A 187 4.33 1.79 7.45
C ALA A 187 5.64 1.00 7.40
N ALA A 188 6.07 0.56 6.21
CA ALA A 188 7.34 -0.11 6.05
C ALA A 188 8.53 0.75 6.48
N TYR A 189 8.55 2.06 6.15
CA TYR A 189 9.63 2.94 6.60
C TYR A 189 9.66 3.13 8.10
N LYS A 190 8.50 3.24 8.78
CA LYS A 190 8.45 3.30 10.24
C LYS A 190 8.97 2.01 10.87
N ALA A 191 8.58 0.85 10.33
CA ALA A 191 9.07 -0.44 10.82
C ALA A 191 10.56 -0.68 10.53
N LEU A 192 11.07 -0.26 9.37
CA LEU A 192 12.51 -0.28 9.06
C LEU A 192 13.30 0.72 9.92
N ALA A 193 12.68 1.85 10.32
CA ALA A 193 13.28 2.79 11.26
C ALA A 193 13.39 2.20 12.67
N TRP A 194 12.37 1.44 13.11
CA TRP A 194 12.47 0.66 14.35
C TRP A 194 13.62 -0.36 14.27
N LEU A 195 13.73 -1.14 13.18
CA LEU A 195 14.89 -2.02 12.97
C LEU A 195 16.22 -1.27 12.98
N ALA A 196 16.29 -0.06 12.44
CA ALA A 196 17.53 0.75 12.48
C ALA A 196 17.99 1.06 13.91
N GLU A 197 17.06 1.21 14.86
CA GLU A 197 17.35 1.54 16.25
C GLU A 197 17.52 0.32 17.14
N THR A 198 16.82 -0.78 16.87
CA THR A 198 16.81 -1.98 17.73
C THR A 198 17.65 -3.13 17.16
N HIS A 199 17.69 -3.29 15.84
CA HIS A 199 18.31 -4.42 15.13
C HIS A 199 19.07 -3.94 13.86
N PRO A 200 20.10 -3.08 14.03
CA PRO A 200 20.75 -2.39 12.92
C PRO A 200 21.48 -3.35 11.96
N LEU A 201 22.05 -4.46 12.44
CA LEU A 201 22.71 -5.44 11.57
C LEU A 201 21.70 -6.16 10.69
N THR A 202 20.57 -6.55 11.27
CA THR A 202 19.48 -7.19 10.57
C THR A 202 18.91 -6.26 9.50
N LEU A 203 18.79 -4.95 9.77
CA LEU A 203 18.41 -4.00 8.73
C LEU A 203 19.42 -3.99 7.58
N LEU A 204 20.70 -3.69 7.87
CA LEU A 204 21.72 -3.50 6.83
C LEU A 204 21.96 -4.76 5.99
N GLY A 205 22.02 -5.93 6.64
CA GLY A 205 22.27 -7.20 5.95
C GLY A 205 21.15 -7.62 4.99
N ASN A 206 19.93 -7.14 5.21
CA ASN A 206 18.78 -7.46 4.36
C ASN A 206 18.42 -6.36 3.33
N LEU A 207 19.05 -5.18 3.35
CA LEU A 207 18.72 -4.07 2.44
C LEU A 207 18.78 -4.46 0.95
N ARG A 208 19.74 -5.33 0.58
CA ARG A 208 19.88 -5.80 -0.81
C ARG A 208 18.60 -6.45 -1.34
N TRP A 209 17.86 -7.15 -0.50
CA TRP A 209 16.65 -7.88 -0.89
C TRP A 209 15.47 -6.97 -1.21
N LEU A 210 15.53 -5.69 -0.87
CA LEU A 210 14.54 -4.72 -1.35
C LEU A 210 14.60 -4.50 -2.86
N VAL A 211 15.76 -4.69 -3.50
CA VAL A 211 15.98 -4.30 -4.91
C VAL A 211 16.31 -5.47 -5.84
N ARG A 212 16.68 -6.62 -5.29
CA ARG A 212 17.03 -7.82 -6.05
C ARG A 212 15.78 -8.49 -6.65
N PRO A 213 15.86 -9.10 -7.83
CA PRO A 213 14.72 -9.68 -8.54
C PRO A 213 14.34 -11.08 -7.99
N VAL A 214 13.90 -11.14 -6.73
CA VAL A 214 13.65 -12.41 -6.01
C VAL A 214 12.23 -12.96 -6.15
N ILE A 215 11.34 -12.26 -6.87
CA ILE A 215 9.92 -12.61 -7.01
C ILE A 215 9.64 -13.04 -8.45
N ALA A 216 9.14 -14.25 -8.66
CA ALA A 216 8.72 -14.72 -9.98
C ALA A 216 7.50 -13.96 -10.53
N LYS A 217 7.44 -13.76 -11.85
CA LYS A 217 6.23 -13.25 -12.53
C LYS A 217 5.25 -14.40 -12.70
N LYS A 218 4.02 -14.24 -12.19
CA LYS A 218 2.95 -15.22 -12.40
C LYS A 218 2.54 -15.22 -13.89
N GLN A 219 2.59 -16.38 -14.55
CA GLN A 219 1.93 -16.58 -15.86
C GLN A 219 0.41 -16.77 -15.64
N ALA A 220 -0.40 -16.40 -16.64
CA ALA A 220 -1.77 -16.87 -16.72
C ALA A 220 -1.70 -18.34 -17.16
N GLU A 221 -2.11 -19.26 -16.30
CA GLU A 221 -2.22 -20.68 -16.65
C GLU A 221 -3.25 -20.82 -17.78
N ILE A 222 -2.79 -21.17 -18.98
CA ILE A 222 -3.68 -21.63 -20.04
C ILE A 222 -3.95 -23.10 -19.71
N GLU A 223 -5.13 -23.38 -19.17
CA GLU A 223 -5.62 -24.75 -19.01
C GLU A 223 -5.61 -25.47 -20.37
N ASP A 224 -4.75 -26.47 -20.48
CA ASP A 224 -4.62 -27.34 -21.64
C ASP A 224 -5.88 -28.24 -21.76
N LYS A 225 -6.94 -27.71 -22.37
CA LYS A 225 -8.11 -28.51 -22.79
C LYS A 225 -7.77 -29.30 -24.05
N SER A 226 -6.87 -30.27 -23.95
CA SER A 226 -6.60 -31.26 -24.98
C SER A 226 -7.11 -32.66 -24.59
N GLN A 227 -8.38 -32.74 -24.15
CA GLN A 227 -9.16 -33.99 -24.20
C GLN A 227 -10.60 -33.70 -24.61
N ASN A 228 -10.83 -33.50 -25.90
CA ASN A 228 -11.97 -34.09 -26.61
C ASN A 228 -11.80 -33.88 -28.12
N GLY A 229 -11.74 -35.00 -28.84
CA GLY A 229 -11.57 -35.02 -30.28
C GLY A 229 -12.75 -34.37 -31.01
N GLY A 230 -12.44 -33.36 -31.82
CA GLY A 230 -13.34 -32.76 -32.80
C GLY A 230 -12.55 -31.81 -33.70
N GLN A 231 -12.46 -32.13 -34.99
CA GLN A 231 -11.71 -31.37 -36.00
C GLN A 231 -12.17 -29.90 -36.07
N PRO A 232 -11.25 -28.91 -36.13
CA PRO A 232 -11.63 -27.53 -36.39
C PRO A 232 -11.71 -27.28 -37.90
N THR A 233 -12.87 -26.78 -38.34
CA THR A 233 -13.05 -26.16 -39.65
C THR A 233 -12.28 -24.84 -39.71
N LYS A 234 -11.38 -24.73 -40.70
CA LYS A 234 -10.66 -23.51 -41.07
C LYS A 234 -11.63 -22.38 -41.43
N THR A 235 -11.47 -21.23 -40.78
CA THR A 235 -11.85 -19.94 -41.37
C THR A 235 -10.61 -19.04 -41.34
N ILE A 236 -10.15 -18.71 -42.54
CA ILE A 236 -8.96 -17.90 -42.86
C ILE A 236 -9.35 -16.42 -42.77
N ILE A 237 -8.69 -15.61 -41.91
CA ILE A 237 -8.46 -14.17 -42.12
C ILE A 237 -7.13 -13.73 -41.46
N ASP A 238 -6.19 -13.34 -42.34
CA ASP A 238 -5.02 -12.45 -42.25
C ASP A 238 -3.91 -12.61 -41.20
N ASP A 239 -2.82 -13.20 -41.70
CA ASP A 239 -1.43 -13.08 -41.26
C ASP A 239 -0.91 -11.63 -41.34
N HIS A 240 -0.50 -11.08 -40.20
CA HIS A 240 0.71 -10.26 -40.03
C HIS A 240 0.86 -9.82 -38.56
N LYS A 241 1.22 -10.75 -37.67
CA LYS A 241 1.98 -10.44 -36.44
C LYS A 241 2.98 -11.56 -36.21
N GLN A 242 4.25 -11.15 -36.23
CA GLN A 242 5.42 -11.97 -35.93
C GLN A 242 5.21 -12.80 -34.67
N GLU A 243 5.19 -14.12 -34.89
CA GLU A 243 5.52 -15.18 -33.96
C GLU A 243 6.90 -14.91 -33.34
N ASP A 244 7.02 -15.07 -32.01
CA ASP A 244 8.25 -15.42 -31.25
C ASP A 244 8.01 -15.29 -29.72
N ASP A 245 6.82 -15.63 -29.20
CA ASP A 245 6.55 -15.63 -27.75
C ASP A 245 5.84 -16.94 -27.34
N ALA A 246 6.44 -18.08 -27.67
CA ALA A 246 6.03 -19.37 -27.14
C ALA A 246 7.26 -20.18 -26.67
N ASN A 247 7.21 -20.57 -25.39
CA ASN A 247 8.09 -21.52 -24.69
C ASN A 247 9.50 -21.02 -24.31
N GLU A 248 9.62 -20.38 -23.16
CA GLU A 248 10.78 -20.57 -22.28
C GLU A 248 10.25 -20.96 -20.90
N ASP A 249 10.40 -22.25 -20.57
CA ASP A 249 10.10 -22.84 -19.27
C ASP A 249 10.72 -22.01 -18.13
N PHE A 250 9.96 -21.86 -17.05
CA PHE A 250 10.41 -21.21 -15.83
C PHE A 250 11.32 -22.13 -15.02
N ASP A 251 12.56 -22.25 -15.47
CA ASP A 251 13.62 -22.77 -14.62
C ASP A 251 14.19 -21.64 -13.75
N MET A 252 14.29 -21.92 -12.45
CA MET A 252 15.28 -21.29 -11.57
C MET A 252 16.63 -21.33 -12.29
N ILE A 253 17.45 -20.29 -12.13
CA ILE A 253 18.77 -20.21 -12.77
C ILE A 253 19.49 -21.55 -12.65
N ASP A 254 19.90 -22.09 -13.81
CA ASP A 254 20.69 -23.31 -13.97
C ASP A 254 21.85 -23.27 -12.95
N PRO A 255 22.11 -24.32 -12.14
CA PRO A 255 23.12 -24.33 -11.08
C PRO A 255 24.57 -24.03 -11.54
N ASP A 256 24.80 -23.86 -12.84
CA ASP A 256 26.07 -23.52 -13.44
C ASP A 256 26.43 -22.01 -13.41
N GLU A 257 25.53 -21.10 -12.98
CA GLU A 257 25.88 -19.72 -12.60
C GLU A 257 26.16 -19.61 -11.08
N LEU A 258 27.30 -20.17 -10.65
CA LEU A 258 27.83 -20.17 -9.27
C LEU A 258 28.29 -18.77 -8.78
N ASP A 259 27.42 -17.75 -8.78
CA ASP A 259 27.61 -16.58 -7.92
C ASP A 259 26.73 -16.72 -6.66
N PRO A 260 27.31 -17.01 -5.47
CA PRO A 260 26.56 -17.13 -4.22
C PRO A 260 25.67 -15.91 -3.93
N ASN A 261 26.01 -14.73 -4.43
CA ASN A 261 25.22 -13.52 -4.23
C ASN A 261 23.92 -13.50 -5.06
N LYS A 262 23.80 -14.39 -6.06
CA LYS A 262 22.65 -14.51 -6.97
C LYS A 262 21.83 -15.77 -6.80
N ALA A 263 22.10 -16.55 -5.75
CA ALA A 263 21.40 -17.79 -5.44
C ALA A 263 19.86 -17.66 -5.32
N HIS A 264 19.36 -16.45 -5.03
CA HIS A 264 17.93 -16.18 -4.90
C HIS A 264 17.34 -15.34 -6.05
N ASP A 265 18.13 -15.00 -7.07
CA ASP A 265 17.61 -14.25 -8.21
C ASP A 265 16.72 -15.14 -9.06
N VAL A 266 15.57 -14.58 -9.45
CA VAL A 266 14.67 -15.20 -10.42
C VAL A 266 14.91 -14.56 -11.78
N ARG A 267 15.01 -15.39 -12.83
CA ARG A 267 15.16 -14.91 -14.20
C ARG A 267 13.93 -14.06 -14.59
N TYR A 268 14.17 -12.81 -14.98
CA TYR A 268 13.12 -11.80 -15.20
C TYR A 268 12.21 -11.52 -13.99
N GLY A 269 12.73 -11.78 -12.78
CA GLY A 269 12.05 -11.56 -11.52
C GLY A 269 11.80 -10.09 -11.19
N MET A 270 10.99 -9.87 -10.16
CA MET A 270 10.60 -8.58 -9.61
C MET A 270 11.15 -8.42 -8.19
N SER A 271 11.30 -7.18 -7.73
CA SER A 271 11.85 -6.86 -6.41
C SER A 271 10.76 -6.48 -5.41
N HIS A 272 11.01 -6.65 -4.10
CA HIS A 272 10.05 -6.22 -3.08
C HIS A 272 9.78 -4.71 -3.12
N GLY A 273 10.83 -3.91 -3.30
CA GLY A 273 10.81 -2.47 -3.36
C GLY A 273 11.48 -1.93 -4.62
N TYR A 274 11.91 -0.67 -4.55
CA TYR A 274 12.65 0.02 -5.59
C TYR A 274 13.98 0.53 -5.03
N PHE A 275 14.95 0.75 -5.91
CA PHE A 275 16.19 1.47 -5.60
C PHE A 275 15.96 2.83 -4.92
N LYS A 276 14.83 3.49 -5.18
CA LYS A 276 14.43 4.72 -4.50
C LYS A 276 14.21 4.54 -2.99
N ASP A 277 13.80 3.38 -2.53
CA ASP A 277 13.57 3.14 -1.10
C ASP A 277 14.87 3.19 -0.32
N LEU A 278 15.93 2.58 -0.87
CA LEU A 278 17.28 2.65 -0.31
C LEU A 278 17.72 4.11 -0.12
N LEU A 279 17.56 4.94 -1.15
CA LEU A 279 17.90 6.36 -1.05
C LEU A 279 17.03 7.11 -0.04
N ASN A 280 15.75 6.76 0.11
CA ASN A 280 14.89 7.41 1.09
C ASN A 280 15.33 7.07 2.52
N LEU A 281 15.77 5.83 2.79
CA LEU A 281 16.32 5.45 4.11
C LEU A 281 17.56 6.29 4.45
N VAL A 282 18.48 6.48 3.50
CA VAL A 282 19.64 7.38 3.69
C VAL A 282 19.21 8.83 3.91
N VAL A 283 18.20 9.31 3.17
CA VAL A 283 17.63 10.67 3.39
C VAL A 283 17.08 10.80 4.81
N PHE A 284 16.35 9.81 5.31
CA PHE A 284 15.81 9.83 6.67
C PHE A 284 16.94 9.83 7.70
N ALA A 285 17.95 8.98 7.54
CA ALA A 285 19.09 8.93 8.45
C ALA A 285 19.93 10.22 8.42
N ALA A 286 20.11 10.84 7.25
CA ALA A 286 20.82 12.12 7.10
C ALA A 286 20.10 13.32 7.75
N ASN A 287 18.81 13.15 8.08
CA ASN A 287 17.97 14.20 8.65
C ASN A 287 17.49 13.84 10.07
N ASP A 288 18.00 12.77 10.69
CA ASP A 288 17.57 12.24 12.00
C ASP A 288 16.06 11.94 12.04
N GLN A 289 15.56 11.36 10.95
CA GLN A 289 14.16 10.93 10.78
C GLN A 289 14.04 9.42 10.58
N LEU A 290 15.17 8.68 10.50
CA LEU A 290 15.16 7.21 10.53
C LEU A 290 15.11 6.75 11.99
N ARG A 291 14.00 7.05 12.65
CA ARG A 291 13.71 6.76 14.06
C ARG A 291 12.27 6.29 14.22
N PHE A 292 11.95 5.57 15.30
CA PHE A 292 10.58 5.12 15.55
C PHE A 292 9.57 6.27 15.66
N ASP A 293 10.00 7.41 16.21
CA ASP A 293 9.22 8.65 16.37
C ASP A 293 9.34 9.61 15.18
N GLY A 294 10.11 9.23 14.16
CA GLY A 294 10.38 10.06 12.99
C GLY A 294 9.13 10.28 12.14
N ASP A 295 9.14 11.35 11.33
CA ASP A 295 8.11 11.60 10.33
C ASP A 295 8.68 11.53 8.90
N PRO A 296 8.76 10.31 8.30
CA PRO A 296 9.15 10.16 6.91
C PRO A 296 8.26 10.94 5.92
N ALA A 297 7.00 11.23 6.28
CA ALA A 297 6.09 11.96 5.41
C ALA A 297 6.52 13.43 5.27
N SER A 298 6.96 14.08 6.34
CA SER A 298 7.42 15.48 6.33
C SER A 298 8.51 15.74 5.28
N LEU A 299 9.41 14.78 5.07
CA LEU A 299 10.52 14.89 4.12
C LEU A 299 10.09 14.55 2.69
N LEU A 300 9.31 13.48 2.51
CA LEU A 300 8.91 13.01 1.17
C LEU A 300 7.77 13.83 0.55
N THR A 301 6.94 14.47 1.37
CA THR A 301 5.69 15.11 0.93
C THR A 301 5.66 16.60 1.24
N GLN A 302 6.73 17.31 0.88
CA GLN A 302 6.76 18.76 0.95
C GLN A 302 5.88 19.37 -0.14
N ARG A 303 4.66 19.79 0.22
CA ARG A 303 3.84 20.64 -0.64
C ARG A 303 4.20 22.10 -0.36
N PRO A 304 4.37 22.94 -1.40
CA PRO A 304 4.53 24.36 -1.18
C PRO A 304 3.29 24.89 -0.45
N ASP A 305 3.49 25.53 0.70
CA ASP A 305 2.40 26.16 1.42
C ASP A 305 1.84 27.32 0.59
N LYS A 306 0.65 27.10 0.03
CA LYS A 306 -0.09 28.07 -0.78
C LYS A 306 -1.13 28.83 0.05
N SER A 307 -1.14 28.68 1.38
CA SER A 307 -1.97 29.50 2.24
C SER A 307 -1.54 30.97 2.14
N LYS A 308 -2.45 31.89 2.47
CA LYS A 308 -2.13 33.33 2.53
C LYS A 308 -0.98 33.60 3.52
N GLU A 309 -0.87 32.80 4.57
CA GLU A 309 0.21 32.90 5.55
C GLU A 309 1.56 32.42 4.96
N GLY A 310 1.56 31.28 4.27
CA GLY A 310 2.71 30.79 3.51
C GLY A 310 3.18 31.79 2.46
N GLU A 311 2.26 32.44 1.75
CA GLU A 311 2.58 33.49 0.77
C GLU A 311 3.19 34.74 1.41
N ARG A 312 2.74 35.14 2.61
CA ARG A 312 3.33 36.24 3.39
C ARG A 312 4.73 35.91 3.90
N LYS A 313 4.98 34.64 4.25
CA LYS A 313 6.28 34.12 4.70
C LYS A 313 7.30 33.95 3.57
N ARG A 314 6.90 34.05 2.29
CA ARG A 314 7.82 33.92 1.15
C ARG A 314 8.68 35.16 1.02
N ASP A 315 9.99 34.95 1.02
CA ASP A 315 10.92 35.96 0.54
C ASP A 315 10.78 36.11 -0.98
N TRP A 316 10.17 37.23 -1.40
CA TRP A 316 10.00 37.60 -2.80
C TRP A 316 11.28 38.14 -3.44
N ASN A 317 12.29 38.47 -2.63
CA ASN A 317 13.59 38.89 -3.13
C ASN A 317 14.44 37.69 -3.57
N GLN A 318 14.75 37.62 -4.86
CA GLN A 318 15.43 36.48 -5.47
C GLN A 318 16.85 36.25 -4.93
N THR A 319 17.58 37.32 -4.61
CA THR A 319 18.98 37.22 -4.15
C THR A 319 19.05 36.67 -2.73
N THR A 320 18.21 37.17 -1.82
CA THR A 320 18.13 36.67 -0.44
C THR A 320 17.63 35.23 -0.40
N ALA A 321 16.60 34.90 -1.18
CA ALA A 321 16.09 33.53 -1.29
C ALA A 321 17.16 32.55 -1.84
N LYS A 322 17.97 32.99 -2.81
CA LYS A 322 19.10 32.18 -3.32
C LYS A 322 20.18 31.98 -2.26
N ALA A 323 20.56 33.03 -1.54
CA ALA A 323 21.54 32.96 -0.46
C ALA A 323 21.08 32.03 0.67
N ALA A 324 19.82 32.15 1.12
CA ALA A 324 19.24 31.28 2.14
C ALA A 324 19.23 29.79 1.72
N ARG A 325 18.93 29.51 0.43
CA ARG A 325 19.02 28.14 -0.11
C ARG A 325 20.44 27.62 -0.10
N HIS A 326 21.42 28.43 -0.50
CA HIS A 326 22.83 28.05 -0.49
C HIS A 326 23.32 27.76 0.93
N LEU A 327 22.95 28.60 1.90
CA LEU A 327 23.29 28.41 3.31
C LEU A 327 22.67 27.12 3.88
N LYS A 328 21.40 26.83 3.56
CA LYS A 328 20.75 25.57 3.95
C LYS A 328 21.45 24.34 3.35
N ILE A 329 21.86 24.41 2.08
CA ILE A 329 22.60 23.32 1.42
C ILE A 329 23.97 23.13 2.05
N ALA A 330 24.70 24.22 2.34
CA ALA A 330 26.00 24.16 3.01
C ALA A 330 25.89 23.54 4.40
N ALA A 331 24.92 23.99 5.22
CA ALA A 331 24.66 23.42 6.54
C ALA A 331 24.32 21.92 6.46
N GLN A 332 23.50 21.51 5.49
CA GLN A 332 23.20 20.10 5.26
C GLN A 332 24.45 19.30 4.87
N ASN A 333 25.33 19.86 4.02
CA ASN A 333 26.58 19.21 3.65
C ASN A 333 27.52 19.03 4.85
N THR A 334 27.68 20.06 5.68
CA THR A 334 28.46 19.98 6.92
C THR A 334 27.92 18.89 7.84
N ARG A 335 26.59 18.84 8.05
CA ARG A 335 25.95 17.80 8.86
C ARG A 335 26.22 16.40 8.32
N VAL A 336 26.08 16.19 7.01
CA VAL A 336 26.35 14.88 6.39
C VAL A 336 27.82 14.49 6.54
N GLN A 337 28.76 15.43 6.34
CA GLN A 337 30.18 15.17 6.55
C GLN A 337 30.50 14.77 8.00
N GLN A 338 29.89 15.45 8.98
CA GLN A 338 29.99 15.09 10.39
C GLN A 338 29.45 13.68 10.65
N LYS A 339 28.24 13.38 10.17
CA LYS A 339 27.65 12.04 10.33
C LYS A 339 28.50 10.92 9.71
N MET A 340 29.11 11.16 8.55
CA MET A 340 30.01 10.17 7.94
C MET A 340 31.22 9.84 8.83
N GLY A 341 31.67 10.77 9.67
CA GLY A 341 32.79 10.56 10.60
C GLY A 341 32.37 10.07 11.99
N GLU A 342 31.24 10.56 12.52
CA GLU A 342 30.84 10.39 13.92
C GLU A 342 29.76 9.33 14.14
N ASP A 343 28.93 9.01 13.14
CA ASP A 343 27.79 8.09 13.24
C ASP A 343 28.10 6.78 12.47
N PRO A 344 28.51 5.69 13.16
CA PRO A 344 28.91 4.44 12.52
C PRO A 344 27.76 3.81 11.71
N PHE A 345 26.53 3.92 12.20
CA PHE A 345 25.36 3.39 11.54
C PHE A 345 25.06 4.17 10.25
N TYR A 346 25.06 5.51 10.31
CA TYR A 346 24.86 6.33 9.11
C TYR A 346 25.93 6.06 8.05
N ARG A 347 27.21 5.99 8.45
CA ARG A 347 28.32 5.65 7.55
C ARG A 347 28.09 4.29 6.89
N ALA A 348 27.79 3.25 7.67
CA ALA A 348 27.53 1.90 7.16
C ALA A 348 26.32 1.86 6.21
N LEU A 349 25.22 2.51 6.56
CA LEU A 349 24.02 2.62 5.71
C LEU A 349 24.33 3.33 4.39
N HIS A 350 24.97 4.49 4.45
CA HIS A 350 25.31 5.30 3.28
C HIS A 350 26.22 4.55 2.31
N VAL A 351 27.27 3.91 2.83
CA VAL A 351 28.21 3.11 2.01
C VAL A 351 27.53 1.87 1.44
N THR A 352 26.74 1.14 2.24
CA THR A 352 26.00 -0.05 1.77
C THR A 352 25.10 0.30 0.58
N VAL A 353 24.31 1.38 0.70
CA VAL A 353 23.44 1.83 -0.39
C VAL A 353 24.24 2.28 -1.61
N ALA A 354 25.34 3.01 -1.42
CA ALA A 354 26.20 3.43 -2.53
C ALA A 354 26.81 2.25 -3.28
N ARG A 355 27.27 1.22 -2.56
CA ARG A 355 27.81 -0.03 -3.14
C ARG A 355 26.76 -0.76 -3.96
N LEU A 356 25.54 -0.95 -3.43
CA LEU A 356 24.42 -1.59 -4.14
C LEU A 356 24.08 -0.87 -5.46
N PHE A 357 24.08 0.48 -5.46
CA PHE A 357 23.88 1.24 -6.70
C PHE A 357 25.03 1.06 -7.69
N ALA A 358 26.27 1.16 -7.21
CA ALA A 358 27.44 1.08 -8.10
C ALA A 358 27.57 -0.31 -8.73
N GLU A 359 27.34 -1.38 -7.97
CA GLU A 359 27.32 -2.75 -8.46
C GLU A 359 26.27 -2.94 -9.56
N GLN A 360 25.00 -2.62 -9.27
CA GLN A 360 23.93 -2.79 -10.25
C GLN A 360 24.13 -1.94 -11.51
N LEU A 361 24.65 -0.72 -11.38
CA LEU A 361 24.93 0.15 -12.52
C LEU A 361 26.07 -0.35 -13.40
N LYS A 362 27.09 -1.02 -12.83
CA LYS A 362 28.15 -1.69 -13.60
C LYS A 362 27.57 -2.85 -14.41
N GLU A 363 26.70 -3.67 -13.81
CA GLU A 363 26.01 -4.75 -14.52
C GLU A 363 25.12 -4.22 -15.65
N ASP A 364 24.26 -3.24 -15.35
CA ASP A 364 23.38 -2.62 -16.34
C ASP A 364 24.18 -2.01 -17.50
N LYS A 365 25.34 -1.40 -17.20
CA LYS A 365 26.22 -0.83 -18.22
C LYS A 365 26.83 -1.91 -19.10
N ALA A 366 27.27 -3.03 -18.54
CA ALA A 366 27.77 -4.18 -19.30
C ALA A 366 26.68 -4.76 -20.22
N LEU A 367 25.44 -4.88 -19.72
CA LEU A 367 24.29 -5.32 -20.51
C LEU A 367 23.97 -4.33 -21.64
N LEU A 368 24.05 -3.03 -21.38
CA LEU A 368 23.86 -2.00 -22.41
C LEU A 368 24.95 -2.08 -23.50
N ASP A 369 26.20 -2.26 -23.10
CA ASP A 369 27.36 -2.29 -24.01
C ASP A 369 27.41 -3.57 -24.86
N SER A 370 26.75 -4.64 -24.42
CA SER A 370 26.57 -5.86 -25.22
C SER A 370 25.81 -5.61 -26.54
N GLY A 371 24.94 -4.60 -26.57
CA GLY A 371 24.09 -4.26 -27.71
C GLY A 371 22.99 -5.28 -28.05
N LYS A 372 22.87 -6.39 -27.32
CA LYS A 372 21.87 -7.45 -27.58
C LYS A 372 20.48 -7.02 -27.12
N LYS A 373 19.45 -7.23 -27.96
CA LYS A 373 18.06 -6.89 -27.60
C LYS A 373 17.54 -7.67 -26.38
N SER A 374 17.98 -8.92 -26.19
CA SER A 374 17.66 -9.74 -25.01
C SER A 374 18.21 -9.11 -23.73
N ASP A 375 19.44 -8.61 -23.77
CA ASP A 375 20.15 -8.04 -22.62
C ASP A 375 19.57 -6.68 -22.24
N LEU A 376 19.11 -5.91 -23.23
CA LEU A 376 18.36 -4.67 -22.98
C LEU A 376 17.06 -4.89 -22.21
N LYS A 377 16.40 -6.05 -22.37
CA LYS A 377 15.20 -6.41 -21.58
C LYS A 377 15.55 -6.75 -20.12
N ARG A 378 16.82 -7.05 -19.82
CA ARG A 378 17.32 -7.39 -18.47
C ARG A 378 17.79 -6.17 -17.66
N LEU A 379 17.82 -4.98 -18.26
CA LEU A 379 18.25 -3.76 -17.57
C LEU A 379 17.40 -3.49 -16.34
N SER A 380 18.06 -3.25 -15.22
CA SER A 380 17.40 -2.92 -13.96
C SER A 380 16.83 -1.49 -13.98
N LEU A 381 16.00 -1.17 -13.00
CA LEU A 381 15.52 0.20 -12.77
C LEU A 381 16.49 1.05 -11.92
N ALA A 382 17.72 0.58 -11.64
CA ALA A 382 18.70 1.31 -10.82
C ALA A 382 19.02 2.68 -11.42
N ALA A 383 19.29 2.76 -12.73
CA ALA A 383 19.59 4.02 -13.40
C ALA A 383 18.41 5.02 -13.40
N LYS A 384 17.17 4.54 -13.39
CA LYS A 384 15.98 5.39 -13.24
C LYS A 384 15.96 6.08 -11.88
N TRP A 385 16.32 5.34 -10.83
CA TRP A 385 16.26 5.82 -9.45
C TRP A 385 17.58 6.38 -8.93
N SER A 386 18.66 6.30 -9.71
CA SER A 386 19.95 6.84 -9.31
C SER A 386 19.86 8.35 -9.01
N PRO A 387 20.62 8.87 -8.03
CA PRO A 387 20.57 10.28 -7.68
C PRO A 387 20.88 11.17 -8.88
N THR A 388 20.17 12.29 -9.00
CA THR A 388 20.48 13.33 -9.99
C THR A 388 21.13 14.49 -9.27
N PHE A 389 22.14 15.09 -9.90
CA PHE A 389 22.97 16.14 -9.32
C PHE A 389 22.13 17.32 -8.79
N GLY A 390 22.30 17.64 -7.51
CA GLY A 390 21.62 18.76 -6.85
C GLY A 390 20.10 18.59 -6.62
N GLU A 391 19.54 17.44 -7.01
CA GLU A 391 18.13 17.12 -6.81
C GLU A 391 17.89 16.48 -5.43
N PHE A 392 16.63 16.15 -5.12
CA PHE A 392 16.17 15.71 -3.79
C PHE A 392 17.15 14.78 -3.03
N HIS A 393 17.48 13.60 -3.56
CA HIS A 393 18.33 12.64 -2.85
C HIS A 393 19.76 13.14 -2.64
N ASP A 394 20.38 13.74 -3.68
CA ASP A 394 21.75 14.28 -3.58
C ASP A 394 21.81 15.50 -2.65
N LYS A 395 20.75 16.32 -2.63
CA LYS A 395 20.64 17.50 -1.76
C LYS A 395 20.61 17.16 -0.27
N HIS A 396 20.02 16.01 0.09
CA HIS A 396 19.92 15.58 1.49
C HIS A 396 21.11 14.74 1.94
N THR A 397 21.75 13.99 1.02
CA THR A 397 22.70 12.92 1.37
C THR A 397 24.08 13.06 0.74
N PHE A 398 24.22 13.81 -0.37
CA PHE A 398 25.44 13.88 -1.18
C PHE A 398 25.96 12.52 -1.70
N ILE A 399 25.15 11.45 -1.61
CA ILE A 399 25.51 10.07 -1.94
C ILE A 399 25.97 9.88 -3.40
N LEU A 400 25.62 10.82 -4.28
CA LEU A 400 26.10 10.82 -5.66
C LEU A 400 27.63 10.88 -5.74
N SER A 401 28.30 11.56 -4.81
CA SER A 401 29.77 11.56 -4.73
C SER A 401 30.31 10.16 -4.48
N THR A 402 29.74 9.47 -3.49
CA THR A 402 30.16 8.13 -3.09
C THR A 402 29.92 7.11 -4.20
N ILE A 403 28.76 7.14 -4.85
CA ILE A 403 28.47 6.28 -6.01
C ILE A 403 29.44 6.55 -7.15
N ALA A 404 29.70 7.82 -7.46
CA ALA A 404 30.64 8.19 -8.52
C ALA A 404 32.08 7.78 -8.21
N GLU A 405 32.51 7.89 -6.95
CA GLU A 405 33.84 7.49 -6.48
C GLU A 405 34.05 5.97 -6.64
N ILE A 406 33.05 5.14 -6.29
CA ILE A 406 33.11 3.68 -6.51
C ILE A 406 33.21 3.31 -8.00
N LEU A 407 32.55 4.08 -8.88
CA LEU A 407 32.56 3.85 -10.32
C LEU A 407 33.83 4.36 -11.01
N PHE A 408 34.48 5.38 -10.43
CA PHE A 408 35.66 6.06 -10.99
C PHE A 408 36.79 6.16 -9.94
N PRO A 409 37.35 5.04 -9.45
CA PRO A 409 38.23 5.00 -8.28
C PRO A 409 39.61 5.63 -8.49
N GLN A 410 39.99 5.99 -9.72
CA GLN A 410 41.32 6.50 -10.06
C GLN A 410 41.28 8.02 -10.32
N PRO A 411 41.69 8.88 -9.36
CA PRO A 411 41.64 10.32 -9.56
C PRO A 411 42.46 10.82 -10.73
N ALA A 412 43.67 10.26 -10.93
CA ALA A 412 44.58 10.65 -12.00
C ALA A 412 44.02 10.40 -13.42
N SER A 413 43.13 9.42 -13.58
CA SER A 413 42.53 9.06 -14.86
C SER A 413 41.30 9.91 -15.19
N HIS A 414 40.72 10.59 -14.21
CA HIS A 414 39.40 11.20 -14.32
C HIS A 414 39.35 12.69 -13.97
N SER A 415 40.36 13.21 -13.29
CA SER A 415 40.50 14.62 -12.90
C SER A 415 41.79 15.24 -13.47
N PRO A 416 41.77 16.51 -13.92
CA PRO A 416 42.98 17.24 -14.30
C PRO A 416 43.98 17.42 -13.15
N ASP A 417 43.49 17.49 -11.92
CA ASP A 417 44.29 17.55 -10.70
C ASP A 417 43.82 16.45 -9.75
N ALA A 418 44.68 15.46 -9.53
CA ALA A 418 44.40 14.31 -8.68
C ALA A 418 44.52 14.64 -7.19
N ASN A 419 45.24 15.71 -6.82
CA ASN A 419 45.46 16.08 -5.42
C ASN A 419 44.28 16.88 -4.84
N ASN A 420 43.44 17.45 -5.71
CA ASN A 420 42.23 18.16 -5.29
C ASN A 420 41.03 17.21 -5.26
N ARG A 421 40.72 16.68 -4.08
CA ARG A 421 39.59 15.74 -3.86
C ARG A 421 38.25 16.31 -4.32
N GLU A 422 37.96 17.57 -4.02
CA GLU A 422 36.69 18.18 -4.43
C GLU A 422 36.58 18.24 -5.96
N LEU A 423 37.65 18.67 -6.64
CA LEU A 423 37.68 18.73 -8.09
C LEU A 423 37.55 17.32 -8.71
N TYR A 424 38.24 16.33 -8.16
CA TYR A 424 38.08 14.93 -8.56
C TYR A 424 36.63 14.47 -8.45
N LEU A 425 35.96 14.70 -7.32
CA LEU A 425 34.56 14.30 -7.13
C LEU A 425 33.60 15.02 -8.10
N ARG A 426 33.87 16.28 -8.46
CA ARG A 426 33.09 17.00 -9.50
C ARG A 426 33.23 16.31 -10.85
N HIS A 427 34.45 15.91 -11.21
CA HIS A 427 34.70 15.18 -12.45
C HIS A 427 34.09 13.78 -12.43
N ALA A 428 34.22 13.03 -11.33
CA ALA A 428 33.61 11.71 -11.16
C ALA A 428 32.08 11.77 -11.33
N ARG A 429 31.42 12.75 -10.71
CA ARG A 429 29.96 12.98 -10.86
C ARG A 429 29.56 13.31 -12.31
N GLU A 430 30.39 14.08 -13.01
CA GLU A 430 30.15 14.40 -14.42
C GLU A 430 30.35 13.18 -15.34
N HIS A 431 31.36 12.35 -15.06
CA HIS A 431 31.56 11.07 -15.76
C HIS A 431 30.42 10.10 -15.49
N PHE A 432 29.95 10.00 -14.25
CA PHE A 432 28.76 9.22 -13.90
C PHE A 432 27.54 9.63 -14.74
N ARG A 433 27.27 10.94 -14.83
CA ARG A 433 26.15 11.47 -15.61
C ARG A 433 26.24 11.07 -17.09
N LYS A 434 27.44 11.22 -17.68
CA LYS A 434 27.69 10.98 -19.11
C LYS A 434 27.78 9.51 -19.49
N GLN A 435 28.44 8.70 -18.68
CA GLN A 435 28.78 7.31 -19.02
C GLN A 435 27.75 6.30 -18.51
N TYR A 436 27.11 6.55 -17.37
CA TYR A 436 26.14 5.63 -16.76
C TYR A 436 24.71 6.18 -16.84
N ALA A 437 24.42 7.28 -16.15
CA ALA A 437 23.03 7.72 -15.94
C ALA A 437 22.32 8.07 -17.26
N SER A 438 22.92 8.91 -18.12
CA SER A 438 22.27 9.33 -19.37
C SER A 438 22.07 8.18 -20.38
N PRO A 439 23.08 7.33 -20.69
CA PRO A 439 22.90 6.19 -21.59
C PRO A 439 21.93 5.13 -21.06
N LEU A 440 21.98 4.78 -19.77
CA LEU A 440 21.08 3.78 -19.21
C LEU A 440 19.63 4.28 -19.17
N ARG A 441 19.40 5.54 -18.77
CA ARG A 441 18.06 6.16 -18.85
C ARG A 441 17.55 6.26 -20.29
N LYS A 442 18.46 6.32 -21.29
CA LYS A 442 18.11 6.22 -22.71
C LYS A 442 17.57 4.86 -23.07
N ALA A 443 18.30 3.82 -22.71
CA ALA A 443 17.94 2.45 -22.99
C ALA A 443 16.61 2.06 -22.33
N LEU A 444 16.37 2.53 -21.11
CA LEU A 444 15.12 2.33 -20.37
C LEU A 444 13.90 3.08 -20.94
N GLY A 445 14.08 4.01 -21.90
CA GLY A 445 12.97 4.75 -22.50
C GLY A 445 12.21 5.66 -21.52
N ILE A 446 12.93 6.33 -20.61
CA ILE A 446 12.34 7.20 -19.59
C ILE A 446 11.74 8.46 -20.24
N VAL A 447 10.43 8.62 -20.11
CA VAL A 447 9.63 9.67 -20.77
C VAL A 447 10.03 11.07 -20.32
N GLU A 448 10.40 11.23 -19.05
CA GLU A 448 10.83 12.50 -18.46
C GLU A 448 12.00 13.13 -19.20
N ARG A 449 12.86 12.31 -19.81
CA ARG A 449 13.97 12.82 -20.61
C ARG A 449 13.48 13.44 -21.91
N ASP A 450 12.59 12.77 -22.62
CA ASP A 450 12.08 13.26 -23.90
C ASP A 450 11.18 14.49 -23.69
N ILE A 451 10.45 14.54 -22.56
CA ILE A 451 9.76 15.74 -22.07
C ILE A 451 10.74 16.88 -21.80
N ALA A 452 11.82 16.64 -21.06
CA ALA A 452 12.82 17.66 -20.74
C ALA A 452 13.54 18.19 -21.99
N ALA A 453 13.75 17.34 -23.00
CA ALA A 453 14.32 17.70 -24.30
C ALA A 453 13.30 18.36 -25.26
N ASN A 454 12.03 18.51 -24.87
CA ASN A 454 10.90 18.90 -25.73
C ASN A 454 10.76 18.03 -27.00
N ALA A 455 11.20 16.77 -26.95
CA ALA A 455 11.23 15.84 -28.08
C ALA A 455 9.97 14.95 -28.12
N PHE A 456 8.77 15.54 -27.98
CA PHE A 456 7.50 14.80 -27.86
C PHE A 456 7.24 13.82 -29.02
N LYS A 457 7.72 14.13 -30.23
CA LYS A 457 7.61 13.25 -31.41
C LYS A 457 8.26 11.87 -31.21
N THR A 458 9.24 11.75 -30.33
CA THR A 458 9.94 10.47 -30.06
C THR A 458 9.20 9.59 -29.05
N ILE A 459 8.24 10.16 -28.31
CA ILE A 459 7.52 9.44 -27.25
C ILE A 459 6.55 8.46 -27.91
N SER A 460 6.62 7.19 -27.51
CA SER A 460 5.62 6.17 -27.88
C SER A 460 4.60 6.06 -26.75
N TYR A 461 3.42 6.66 -26.92
CA TYR A 461 2.38 6.72 -25.87
C TYR A 461 1.94 5.35 -25.37
N GLU A 462 1.93 4.33 -26.23
CA GLU A 462 1.60 2.94 -25.89
C GLU A 462 2.58 2.33 -24.86
N ARG A 463 3.83 2.81 -24.82
CA ARG A 463 4.86 2.33 -23.88
C ARG A 463 4.93 3.13 -22.58
N VAL A 464 4.24 4.27 -22.50
CA VAL A 464 4.27 5.13 -21.32
C VAL A 464 3.52 4.44 -20.18
N PRO A 465 4.16 4.20 -19.01
CA PRO A 465 3.47 3.58 -17.88
C PRO A 465 2.30 4.43 -17.37
N SER A 466 1.22 3.80 -16.91
CA SER A 466 -0.01 4.49 -16.44
C SER A 466 0.23 5.64 -15.46
N LEU A 467 1.11 5.48 -14.47
CA LEU A 467 1.41 6.53 -13.49
C LEU A 467 2.15 7.73 -14.11
N ALA A 468 3.00 7.49 -15.12
CA ALA A 468 3.64 8.55 -15.87
C ALA A 468 2.63 9.24 -16.80
N MET A 469 1.76 8.45 -17.46
CA MET A 469 0.68 8.97 -18.28
C MET A 469 -0.17 9.94 -17.47
N ASP A 470 -0.64 9.51 -16.30
CA ASP A 470 -1.44 10.33 -15.40
C ASP A 470 -0.78 11.66 -15.01
N ARG A 471 0.51 11.63 -14.63
CA ARG A 471 1.25 12.83 -14.25
C ARG A 471 1.48 13.81 -15.40
N TYR A 472 1.65 13.29 -16.61
CA TYR A 472 2.08 14.08 -17.77
C TYR A 472 0.99 14.35 -18.80
N THR A 473 -0.23 13.81 -18.64
CA THR A 473 -1.40 14.10 -19.49
C THR A 473 -1.56 15.60 -19.77
N GLY A 474 -1.52 16.43 -18.72
CA GLY A 474 -1.65 17.88 -18.88
C GLY A 474 -0.50 18.54 -19.68
N ILE A 475 0.68 17.92 -19.71
CA ILE A 475 1.81 18.38 -20.54
C ILE A 475 1.62 17.92 -21.98
N PHE A 476 1.25 16.65 -22.21
CA PHE A 476 0.98 16.10 -23.53
C PHE A 476 -0.13 16.87 -24.24
N MET A 477 -1.22 17.18 -23.54
CA MET A 477 -2.31 17.99 -24.08
C MET A 477 -1.88 19.41 -24.46
N LYS A 478 -0.92 20.00 -23.73
CA LYS A 478 -0.43 21.36 -24.00
C LYS A 478 0.62 21.42 -25.12
N LYS A 479 1.42 20.36 -25.30
CA LYS A 479 2.61 20.37 -26.17
C LYS A 479 2.50 19.46 -27.39
N ASP A 480 1.67 18.42 -27.37
CA ASP A 480 1.49 17.42 -28.44
C ASP A 480 0.01 16.97 -28.54
N HIS A 481 -0.89 17.94 -28.72
CA HIS A 481 -2.34 17.73 -28.64
C HIS A 481 -2.88 16.73 -29.68
N GLU A 482 -2.54 16.91 -30.96
CA GLU A 482 -3.12 16.12 -32.06
C GLU A 482 -2.82 14.63 -31.91
N ARG A 483 -1.55 14.29 -31.73
CA ARG A 483 -1.06 12.92 -31.64
C ARG A 483 -1.51 12.24 -30.35
N PHE A 484 -1.60 13.00 -29.25
CA PHE A 484 -2.15 12.51 -28.00
C PHE A 484 -3.65 12.24 -28.13
N SER A 485 -4.41 13.14 -28.77
CA SER A 485 -5.85 12.95 -28.99
C SER A 485 -6.14 11.72 -29.85
N GLU A 486 -5.37 11.51 -30.93
CA GLU A 486 -5.47 10.31 -31.76
C GLU A 486 -5.20 9.04 -30.95
N TYR A 487 -4.14 9.05 -30.13
CA TYR A 487 -3.84 7.94 -29.23
C TYR A 487 -5.00 7.66 -28.25
N VAL A 488 -5.57 8.70 -27.64
CA VAL A 488 -6.71 8.55 -26.72
C VAL A 488 -7.94 7.99 -27.44
N HIS A 489 -8.22 8.42 -28.67
CA HIS A 489 -9.30 7.83 -29.48
C HIS A 489 -9.04 6.36 -29.82
N ARG A 490 -7.79 5.98 -30.13
CA ARG A 490 -7.40 4.57 -30.32
C ARG A 490 -7.57 3.75 -29.05
N VAL A 491 -7.32 4.33 -27.88
CA VAL A 491 -7.55 3.66 -26.59
C VAL A 491 -9.05 3.51 -26.32
N ALA A 492 -9.85 4.56 -26.51
CA ALA A 492 -11.29 4.54 -26.29
C ALA A 492 -12.02 3.56 -27.22
N SER A 493 -11.54 3.41 -28.46
CA SER A 493 -12.04 2.42 -29.42
C SER A 493 -11.53 1.00 -29.18
N GLY A 494 -10.68 0.76 -28.17
CA GLY A 494 -10.11 -0.54 -27.85
C GLY A 494 -8.97 -1.01 -28.78
N SER A 495 -8.56 -0.18 -29.76
CA SER A 495 -7.48 -0.49 -30.70
C SER A 495 -6.07 -0.30 -30.12
N ALA A 496 -5.97 0.34 -28.95
CA ALA A 496 -4.73 0.50 -28.19
C ALA A 496 -5.01 0.26 -26.70
N LYS A 497 -4.00 -0.21 -25.96
CA LYS A 497 -4.06 -0.39 -24.51
C LYS A 497 -3.07 0.55 -23.83
N ILE A 498 -3.44 1.08 -22.67
CA ILE A 498 -2.51 1.85 -21.84
C ILE A 498 -1.59 0.87 -21.11
N SER A 499 -0.28 0.97 -21.35
CA SER A 499 0.71 0.09 -20.73
C SER A 499 0.74 0.25 -19.21
N GLY A 500 0.74 -0.90 -18.54
CA GLY A 500 0.82 -0.98 -17.09
C GLY A 500 -0.35 -0.27 -16.41
N ALA A 501 -1.58 -0.46 -16.86
CA ALA A 501 -2.78 0.01 -16.17
C ALA A 501 -2.84 -0.57 -14.73
N THR A 502 -2.23 0.13 -13.79
CA THR A 502 -2.14 -0.20 -12.36
C THR A 502 -2.82 0.86 -11.49
N LEU A 503 -3.56 1.79 -12.12
CA LEU A 503 -4.41 2.69 -11.34
C LEU A 503 -5.53 1.87 -10.71
N LEU A 504 -5.72 2.10 -9.41
CA LEU A 504 -6.73 1.42 -8.62
C LEU A 504 -8.11 1.95 -8.99
N PRO A 505 -9.17 1.14 -8.77
CA PRO A 505 -10.55 1.59 -8.93
C PRO A 505 -10.79 2.93 -8.23
N SER A 506 -10.40 3.06 -6.97
CA SER A 506 -10.57 4.26 -6.14
C SER A 506 -9.95 5.53 -6.76
N THR A 507 -8.74 5.44 -7.32
CA THR A 507 -8.07 6.57 -7.96
C THR A 507 -8.79 6.98 -9.26
N LEU A 508 -9.32 6.02 -10.02
CA LEU A 508 -10.12 6.30 -11.22
C LEU A 508 -11.47 6.94 -10.87
N ILE A 509 -12.16 6.43 -9.85
CA ILE A 509 -13.43 7.00 -9.36
C ILE A 509 -13.23 8.42 -8.83
N SER A 510 -12.19 8.69 -8.04
CA SER A 510 -11.88 10.03 -7.53
C SER A 510 -11.73 11.06 -8.67
N LYS A 511 -11.06 10.68 -9.75
CA LYS A 511 -10.93 11.51 -10.96
C LYS A 511 -12.24 11.66 -11.72
N ALA A 512 -12.99 10.56 -11.88
CA ALA A 512 -14.31 10.58 -12.52
C ALA A 512 -15.27 11.51 -11.77
N ARG A 513 -15.28 11.45 -10.43
CA ARG A 513 -16.03 12.33 -9.53
C ARG A 513 -15.61 13.79 -9.70
N THR A 514 -14.31 14.07 -9.72
CA THR A 514 -13.79 15.44 -9.93
C THR A 514 -14.19 15.97 -11.32
N ALA A 515 -14.12 15.14 -12.36
CA ALA A 515 -14.55 15.49 -13.70
C ALA A 515 -16.07 15.74 -13.78
N ALA A 516 -16.88 14.92 -13.07
CA ALA A 516 -18.33 15.09 -13.00
C ALA A 516 -18.73 16.39 -12.28
N GLN A 517 -18.05 16.75 -11.19
CA GLN A 517 -18.27 18.02 -10.48
C GLN A 517 -17.87 19.23 -11.32
N ASN A 518 -16.75 19.15 -12.05
CA ASN A 518 -16.30 20.23 -12.93
C ASN A 518 -17.25 20.50 -14.10
N ARG A 519 -18.00 19.49 -14.59
CA ARG A 519 -19.06 19.70 -15.60
C ARG A 519 -20.21 20.59 -15.08
N GLN A 520 -20.48 20.59 -13.77
CA GLN A 520 -21.57 21.38 -13.17
C GLN A 520 -21.18 22.85 -12.90
N LEU A 521 -19.90 23.16 -12.73
CA LEU A 521 -19.40 24.50 -12.38
C LEU A 521 -19.14 25.43 -13.59
N GLY A 522 -19.43 24.98 -14.82
CA GLY A 522 -19.02 25.61 -16.08
C GLY A 522 -19.82 26.82 -16.59
N HIS A 523 -20.48 27.62 -15.73
CA HIS A 523 -21.36 28.72 -16.17
C HIS A 523 -20.73 30.13 -16.18
N SER A 524 -19.41 30.27 -16.32
CA SER A 524 -18.80 31.60 -16.57
C SER A 524 -17.36 31.51 -17.07
N LYS A 525 -17.14 31.61 -18.39
CA LYS A 525 -15.89 32.01 -19.08
C LYS A 525 -16.11 32.08 -20.61
N SER A 526 -15.26 32.83 -21.32
CA SER A 526 -15.40 33.11 -22.77
C SER A 526 -15.49 31.86 -23.65
N GLU A 527 -16.20 31.97 -24.80
CA GLU A 527 -16.55 30.86 -25.70
C GLU A 527 -15.36 29.98 -26.12
N PHE A 528 -14.21 30.59 -26.44
CA PHE A 528 -13.03 29.83 -26.88
C PHE A 528 -12.33 29.07 -25.75
N ALA A 529 -12.27 29.67 -24.55
CA ALA A 529 -11.69 29.01 -23.37
C ALA A 529 -12.61 27.88 -22.87
N ALA A 530 -13.93 28.06 -22.98
CA ALA A 530 -14.92 27.04 -22.67
C ALA A 530 -14.85 25.85 -23.64
N ALA A 531 -14.72 26.11 -24.95
CA ALA A 531 -14.59 25.04 -25.96
C ALA A 531 -13.31 24.21 -25.76
N LYS A 532 -12.17 24.87 -25.46
CA LYS A 532 -10.93 24.17 -25.12
C LYS A 532 -11.08 23.35 -23.84
N ALA A 533 -11.64 23.93 -22.78
CA ALA A 533 -11.86 23.20 -21.52
C ALA A 533 -12.81 22.01 -21.68
N ALA A 534 -13.84 22.12 -22.52
CA ALA A 534 -14.75 21.02 -22.83
C ALA A 534 -14.06 19.90 -23.62
N ALA A 535 -13.21 20.23 -24.59
CA ALA A 535 -12.40 19.25 -25.31
C ALA A 535 -11.39 18.56 -24.38
N GLU A 536 -10.74 19.30 -23.48
CA GLU A 536 -9.82 18.76 -22.48
C GLU A 536 -10.53 17.80 -21.52
N LEU A 537 -11.72 18.16 -21.02
CA LEU A 537 -12.55 17.31 -20.17
C LEU A 537 -13.02 16.05 -20.88
N LYS A 538 -13.33 16.12 -22.18
CA LYS A 538 -13.72 14.95 -22.98
C LYS A 538 -12.56 13.98 -23.14
N ILE A 539 -11.39 14.47 -23.53
CA ILE A 539 -10.16 13.65 -23.65
C ILE A 539 -9.82 13.01 -22.31
N GLN A 540 -9.94 13.75 -21.21
CA GLN A 540 -9.70 13.20 -19.88
C GLN A 540 -10.72 12.10 -19.51
N GLY A 541 -12.00 12.28 -19.86
CA GLY A 541 -13.03 11.25 -19.71
C GLY A 541 -12.69 9.98 -20.52
N ASP A 542 -12.34 10.15 -21.78
CA ASP A 542 -11.99 9.02 -22.67
C ASP A 542 -10.75 8.25 -22.17
N VAL A 543 -9.75 8.94 -21.60
CA VAL A 543 -8.60 8.29 -20.96
C VAL A 543 -9.03 7.49 -19.72
N ILE A 544 -9.88 8.07 -18.87
CA ILE A 544 -10.41 7.42 -17.67
C ILE A 544 -11.18 6.15 -18.05
N ASP A 545 -12.05 6.24 -19.07
CA ASP A 545 -12.85 5.12 -19.56
C ASP A 545 -11.97 4.01 -20.14
N GLY A 546 -10.94 4.37 -20.91
CA GLY A 546 -9.97 3.40 -21.44
C GLY A 546 -9.19 2.67 -20.33
N GLN A 547 -8.81 3.39 -19.27
CA GLN A 547 -8.15 2.80 -18.10
C GLN A 547 -9.09 1.87 -17.32
N TRP A 548 -10.35 2.27 -17.15
CA TRP A 548 -11.39 1.46 -16.50
C TRP A 548 -11.69 0.18 -17.27
N ASN A 549 -11.93 0.27 -18.57
CA ASN A 549 -12.22 -0.90 -19.40
C ASN A 549 -11.06 -1.90 -19.39
N THR A 550 -9.81 -1.42 -19.39
CA THR A 550 -8.64 -2.30 -19.28
C THR A 550 -8.59 -3.01 -17.92
N LEU A 551 -8.98 -2.33 -16.84
CA LEU A 551 -9.05 -2.90 -15.50
C LEU A 551 -10.15 -3.96 -15.38
N VAL A 552 -11.36 -3.66 -15.86
CA VAL A 552 -12.51 -4.58 -15.85
C VAL A 552 -12.18 -5.85 -16.63
N GLN A 553 -11.60 -5.73 -17.83
CA GLN A 553 -11.21 -6.89 -18.62
C GLN A 553 -10.19 -7.76 -17.89
N ARG A 554 -9.16 -7.16 -17.26
CA ARG A 554 -8.19 -7.93 -16.47
C ARG A 554 -8.84 -8.76 -15.37
N VAL A 555 -9.83 -8.17 -14.67
CA VAL A 555 -10.51 -8.85 -13.56
C VAL A 555 -11.49 -9.91 -14.07
N ARG A 556 -12.14 -9.67 -15.22
CA ARG A 556 -12.92 -10.71 -15.91
C ARG A 556 -12.06 -11.90 -16.34
N ASP A 557 -10.88 -11.63 -16.92
CA ASP A 557 -9.92 -12.64 -17.34
C ASP A 557 -9.42 -13.48 -16.14
N ALA A 558 -9.36 -12.89 -14.94
CA ALA A 558 -9.01 -13.62 -13.71
C ALA A 558 -10.11 -14.56 -13.20
N GLY A 559 -11.37 -14.40 -13.65
CA GLY A 559 -12.48 -15.31 -13.40
C GLY A 559 -13.00 -15.41 -11.96
N SER A 560 -12.36 -14.76 -11.01
CA SER A 560 -12.48 -15.06 -9.58
C SER A 560 -13.64 -14.34 -8.86
N LEU A 561 -14.24 -13.32 -9.48
CA LEU A 561 -15.34 -12.50 -8.92
C LEU A 561 -16.68 -12.66 -9.66
N GLN A 562 -16.84 -13.71 -10.48
CA GLN A 562 -18.02 -13.88 -11.35
C GLN A 562 -19.33 -14.16 -10.58
N SER A 563 -19.26 -14.63 -9.34
CA SER A 563 -20.41 -14.98 -8.48
C SER A 563 -20.46 -14.13 -7.19
N SER A 564 -20.08 -12.86 -7.29
CA SER A 564 -20.00 -11.92 -6.17
C SER A 564 -21.00 -10.79 -6.30
N LEU A 565 -21.52 -10.29 -5.17
CA LEU A 565 -22.40 -9.12 -5.11
C LEU A 565 -21.86 -8.09 -4.12
N ALA A 566 -22.07 -6.81 -4.40
CA ALA A 566 -21.58 -5.72 -3.56
C ALA A 566 -22.73 -4.99 -2.85
N VAL A 567 -22.49 -4.60 -1.61
CA VAL A 567 -23.25 -3.62 -0.84
C VAL A 567 -22.37 -2.37 -0.71
N CYS A 568 -22.81 -1.27 -1.31
CA CYS A 568 -22.00 -0.06 -1.46
C CYS A 568 -22.39 1.02 -0.47
N ASP A 569 -21.50 1.36 0.46
CA ASP A 569 -21.65 2.50 1.36
C ASP A 569 -21.05 3.78 0.75
N VAL A 570 -21.87 4.83 0.70
CA VAL A 570 -21.46 6.18 0.29
C VAL A 570 -22.00 7.24 1.26
N SER A 571 -22.17 6.85 2.52
CA SER A 571 -22.52 7.74 3.61
C SER A 571 -21.51 8.90 3.77
N GLY A 572 -21.92 9.96 4.46
CA GLY A 572 -21.10 11.17 4.60
C GLY A 572 -19.72 10.92 5.25
N SER A 573 -19.65 9.97 6.18
CA SER A 573 -18.43 9.54 6.88
C SER A 573 -17.40 8.92 5.93
N MET A 574 -17.85 8.20 4.89
CA MET A 574 -17.01 7.64 3.81
C MET A 574 -16.29 8.71 2.97
N SER A 575 -16.64 9.99 3.11
CA SER A 575 -15.92 11.10 2.47
C SER A 575 -14.55 11.38 3.11
N HIS A 576 -14.25 10.81 4.27
CA HIS A 576 -13.01 11.02 5.01
C HIS A 576 -12.46 9.69 5.57
N PRO A 577 -11.13 9.57 5.78
CA PRO A 577 -10.08 10.54 5.45
C PRO A 577 -9.83 10.66 3.94
N GLN A 578 -9.29 11.79 3.49
CA GLN A 578 -8.81 11.92 2.11
C GLN A 578 -7.38 11.38 1.99
N PHE A 579 -7.19 10.39 1.14
CA PHE A 579 -5.90 9.77 0.85
C PHE A 579 -5.02 10.67 -0.04
N ARG A 580 -3.72 10.35 -0.11
CA ARG A 580 -2.71 11.16 -0.81
C ARG A 580 -2.96 11.30 -2.31
N ASP A 581 -3.57 10.31 -2.92
CA ASP A 581 -3.95 10.29 -4.34
C ASP A 581 -5.24 11.05 -4.62
N GLY A 582 -5.84 11.69 -3.60
CA GLY A 582 -7.09 12.44 -3.69
C GLY A 582 -8.33 11.57 -3.52
N SER A 583 -8.17 10.24 -3.42
CA SER A 583 -9.28 9.32 -3.16
C SER A 583 -9.75 9.38 -1.70
N CYS A 584 -10.94 8.87 -1.42
CA CYS A 584 -11.46 8.64 -0.07
C CYS A 584 -12.13 7.24 0.01
N PRO A 585 -12.52 6.76 1.21
CA PRO A 585 -13.19 5.46 1.35
C PRO A 585 -14.38 5.30 0.40
N MET A 586 -15.19 6.35 0.22
CA MET A 586 -16.31 6.40 -0.73
C MET A 586 -15.89 6.09 -2.18
N ASP A 587 -14.77 6.66 -2.65
CA ASP A 587 -14.28 6.37 -4.02
C ASP A 587 -13.93 4.88 -4.18
N SER A 588 -13.48 4.25 -3.11
CA SER A 588 -13.14 2.83 -3.08
C SER A 588 -14.39 1.95 -3.05
N ALA A 589 -15.39 2.30 -2.25
CA ALA A 589 -16.67 1.60 -2.19
C ALA A 589 -17.38 1.63 -3.55
N ILE A 590 -17.47 2.81 -4.18
CA ILE A 590 -18.05 2.98 -5.51
C ILE A 590 -17.26 2.19 -6.55
N GLY A 591 -15.92 2.29 -6.52
CA GLY A 591 -15.06 1.63 -7.51
C GLY A 591 -15.11 0.12 -7.43
N LEU A 592 -15.08 -0.44 -6.23
CA LEU A 592 -15.19 -1.89 -6.03
C LEU A 592 -16.57 -2.42 -6.39
N SER A 593 -17.63 -1.71 -5.98
CA SER A 593 -19.01 -2.11 -6.28
C SER A 593 -19.29 -2.06 -7.79
N LEU A 594 -18.83 -1.02 -8.48
CA LEU A 594 -18.93 -0.93 -9.93
C LEU A 594 -18.15 -2.05 -10.63
N LEU A 595 -16.93 -2.33 -10.18
CA LEU A 595 -16.10 -3.37 -10.77
C LEU A 595 -16.73 -4.76 -10.61
N ILE A 596 -17.23 -5.09 -9.41
CA ILE A 596 -17.97 -6.32 -9.17
C ILE A 596 -19.20 -6.35 -10.07
N SER A 597 -20.00 -5.28 -10.12
CA SER A 597 -21.20 -5.24 -10.98
C SER A 597 -20.91 -5.49 -12.46
N GLU A 598 -19.75 -5.05 -12.97
CA GLU A 598 -19.37 -5.27 -14.37
C GLU A 598 -18.74 -6.65 -14.62
N VAL A 599 -18.17 -7.30 -13.61
CA VAL A 599 -17.52 -8.62 -13.73
C VAL A 599 -18.49 -9.76 -13.44
N THR A 600 -19.44 -9.57 -12.52
CA THR A 600 -20.44 -10.56 -12.11
C THR A 600 -21.31 -10.97 -13.29
N ALA A 601 -21.52 -12.27 -13.44
CA ALA A 601 -22.36 -12.82 -14.49
C ALA A 601 -23.86 -12.53 -14.24
N ALA A 602 -24.67 -12.55 -15.31
CA ALA A 602 -26.11 -12.57 -15.15
C ALA A 602 -26.51 -13.79 -14.28
N PRO A 603 -27.50 -13.67 -13.37
CA PRO A 603 -28.52 -12.63 -13.25
C PRO A 603 -28.19 -11.48 -12.28
N PHE A 604 -27.12 -11.58 -11.50
CA PHE A 604 -26.73 -10.60 -10.47
C PHE A 604 -25.75 -9.54 -10.96
N GLY A 605 -25.33 -9.62 -12.23
CA GLY A 605 -24.49 -8.63 -12.90
C GLY A 605 -25.24 -7.33 -13.24
N GLY A 606 -24.49 -6.26 -13.47
CA GLY A 606 -24.99 -4.97 -13.93
C GLY A 606 -25.54 -4.04 -12.84
N GLY A 607 -25.44 -4.41 -11.58
CA GLY A 607 -25.88 -3.59 -10.45
C GLY A 607 -25.24 -3.97 -9.12
N PHE A 608 -25.63 -3.27 -8.05
CA PHE A 608 -25.20 -3.54 -6.68
C PHE A 608 -26.29 -3.09 -5.68
N ILE A 609 -26.15 -3.46 -4.41
CA ILE A 609 -27.13 -3.16 -3.36
C ILE A 609 -26.74 -1.86 -2.65
N THR A 610 -27.74 -1.00 -2.40
CA THR A 610 -27.57 0.26 -1.69
C THR A 610 -27.39 0.07 -0.18
N PHE A 611 -26.49 0.85 0.43
CA PHE A 611 -26.35 0.92 1.88
C PHE A 611 -27.43 1.86 2.45
N HIS A 612 -28.60 1.31 2.78
CA HIS A 612 -29.76 2.03 3.30
C HIS A 612 -30.58 1.14 4.24
N GLU A 613 -31.32 1.74 5.19
CA GLU A 613 -32.33 1.08 6.04
C GLU A 613 -33.28 0.17 5.25
N ASN A 614 -33.66 0.59 4.03
CA ASN A 614 -34.46 -0.17 3.08
C ASN A 614 -33.57 -0.47 1.85
N PRO A 615 -32.72 -1.51 1.93
CA PRO A 615 -31.76 -1.80 0.88
C PRO A 615 -32.48 -2.14 -0.42
N SER A 616 -31.96 -1.64 -1.53
CA SER A 616 -32.51 -1.88 -2.87
C SER A 616 -31.41 -2.22 -3.86
N TYR A 617 -31.74 -3.05 -4.85
CA TYR A 617 -30.83 -3.35 -5.96
C TYR A 617 -30.85 -2.21 -6.97
N LEU A 618 -29.69 -1.56 -7.17
CA LEU A 618 -29.51 -0.49 -8.14
C LEU A 618 -28.95 -1.06 -9.44
N SER A 619 -29.77 -1.14 -10.47
CA SER A 619 -29.31 -1.50 -11.83
C SER A 619 -28.66 -0.30 -12.52
N ILE A 620 -27.41 -0.49 -12.94
CA ILE A 620 -26.65 0.48 -13.74
C ILE A 620 -26.85 0.21 -15.24
N ALA A 621 -27.17 -1.03 -15.62
CA ALA A 621 -27.33 -1.41 -17.02
C ALA A 621 -28.60 -0.84 -17.68
N ASP A 622 -29.68 -0.66 -16.92
CA ASP A 622 -31.01 -0.38 -17.49
C ASP A 622 -31.34 1.12 -17.66
N ASN A 623 -30.55 2.02 -17.06
CA ASN A 623 -30.97 3.41 -16.81
C ASN A 623 -30.41 4.48 -17.77
N ASP A 624 -29.96 4.09 -18.97
CA ASP A 624 -29.44 5.06 -19.98
C ASP A 624 -28.32 5.97 -19.42
N CYS A 625 -27.66 5.53 -18.33
CA CYS A 625 -26.54 6.25 -17.74
C CYS A 625 -25.39 6.19 -18.74
N GLY A 626 -24.89 7.37 -19.15
CA GLY A 626 -23.95 7.52 -20.26
C GLY A 626 -22.84 6.47 -20.30
N LYS A 627 -22.42 6.11 -21.52
CA LYS A 627 -21.53 4.97 -21.81
C LYS A 627 -20.18 4.97 -21.05
N GLY A 628 -19.80 6.09 -20.41
CA GLY A 628 -18.52 6.26 -19.70
C GLY A 628 -18.61 6.22 -18.18
N LEU A 629 -17.48 5.93 -17.53
CA LEU A 629 -17.32 5.83 -16.07
C LEU A 629 -17.73 7.13 -15.36
N VAL A 630 -17.42 8.28 -15.96
CA VAL A 630 -17.77 9.60 -15.40
C VAL A 630 -19.28 9.77 -15.22
N ASP A 631 -20.08 9.21 -16.13
CA ASP A 631 -21.54 9.32 -16.08
C ASP A 631 -22.14 8.30 -15.09
N LYS A 632 -21.58 7.08 -15.03
CA LYS A 632 -21.91 6.06 -14.00
C LYS A 632 -21.65 6.58 -12.59
N VAL A 633 -20.47 7.15 -12.33
CA VAL A 633 -20.12 7.72 -11.03
C VAL A 633 -21.06 8.86 -10.65
N ARG A 634 -21.42 9.73 -11.61
CA ARG A 634 -22.38 10.81 -11.35
C ARG A 634 -23.75 10.28 -10.94
N TYR A 635 -24.24 9.24 -11.62
CA TYR A 635 -25.53 8.61 -11.31
C TYR A 635 -25.55 8.04 -9.89
N ILE A 636 -24.52 7.29 -9.52
CA ILE A 636 -24.36 6.74 -8.16
C ILE A 636 -24.35 7.86 -7.13
N MET A 637 -23.54 8.90 -7.34
CA MET A 637 -23.49 10.04 -6.40
C MET A 637 -24.81 10.82 -6.27
N SER A 638 -25.71 10.72 -7.24
CA SER A 638 -27.03 11.39 -7.22
C SER A 638 -28.15 10.53 -6.64
N THR A 639 -27.89 9.24 -6.37
CA THR A 639 -28.89 8.32 -5.80
C THR A 639 -29.13 8.68 -4.33
N PRO A 640 -30.34 8.53 -3.78
CA PRO A 640 -30.59 8.72 -2.34
C PRO A 640 -29.93 7.60 -1.53
N TRP A 641 -29.08 7.97 -0.57
CA TRP A 641 -28.33 7.05 0.28
C TRP A 641 -28.76 7.20 1.75
N GLY A 642 -28.79 6.08 2.49
CA GLY A 642 -29.14 6.05 3.91
C GLY A 642 -27.91 6.15 4.82
N TYR A 643 -28.14 6.45 6.11
CA TYR A 643 -27.08 6.55 7.11
C TYR A 643 -26.82 5.24 7.89
N ASN A 644 -27.51 4.14 7.54
CA ASN A 644 -27.40 2.81 8.13
C ASN A 644 -27.93 1.75 7.13
N THR A 645 -27.68 0.46 7.38
CA THR A 645 -28.20 -0.65 6.54
C THR A 645 -28.74 -1.80 7.38
N ASN A 646 -29.87 -2.35 6.94
CA ASN A 646 -30.42 -3.59 7.51
C ASN A 646 -29.94 -4.80 6.68
N PHE A 647 -28.92 -5.51 7.17
CA PHE A 647 -28.38 -6.68 6.46
C PHE A 647 -29.35 -7.85 6.40
N VAL A 648 -30.27 -8.01 7.37
CA VAL A 648 -31.30 -9.03 7.28
C VAL A 648 -32.14 -8.81 6.02
N SER A 649 -32.56 -7.56 5.78
CA SER A 649 -33.33 -7.19 4.60
C SER A 649 -32.55 -7.39 3.30
N VAL A 650 -31.23 -7.25 3.30
CA VAL A 650 -30.41 -7.60 2.12
C VAL A 650 -30.60 -9.07 1.73
N PHE A 651 -30.57 -10.00 2.69
CA PHE A 651 -30.74 -11.42 2.42
C PHE A 651 -32.20 -11.81 2.16
N GLU A 652 -33.12 -11.34 3.00
CA GLU A 652 -34.52 -11.77 3.03
C GLU A 652 -35.41 -11.04 2.04
N ASP A 653 -35.18 -9.74 1.81
CA ASP A 653 -36.08 -8.88 1.04
C ASP A 653 -35.54 -8.56 -0.36
N VAL A 654 -34.21 -8.66 -0.58
CA VAL A 654 -33.58 -8.36 -1.87
C VAL A 654 -33.12 -9.63 -2.60
N ILE A 655 -32.18 -10.39 -2.01
CA ILE A 655 -31.51 -11.50 -2.71
C ILE A 655 -32.43 -12.72 -2.85
N LEU A 656 -33.01 -13.19 -1.76
CA LEU A 656 -33.84 -14.41 -1.77
C LEU A 656 -35.08 -14.27 -2.69
N PRO A 657 -35.84 -13.16 -2.66
CA PRO A 657 -36.99 -12.98 -3.55
C PRO A 657 -36.56 -12.86 -5.02
N MET A 658 -35.40 -12.24 -5.30
CA MET A 658 -34.84 -12.16 -6.64
C MET A 658 -34.46 -13.55 -7.18
N ALA A 659 -33.89 -14.42 -6.34
CA ALA A 659 -33.56 -15.79 -6.71
C ALA A 659 -34.81 -16.64 -6.99
N ILE A 660 -35.83 -16.53 -6.12
CA ILE A 660 -37.09 -17.28 -6.26
C ILE A 660 -37.86 -16.82 -7.51
N SER A 661 -38.00 -15.50 -7.71
CA SER A 661 -38.74 -14.94 -8.85
C SER A 661 -38.13 -15.30 -10.21
N ASN A 662 -36.80 -15.38 -10.29
CA ASN A 662 -36.07 -15.76 -11.50
C ASN A 662 -35.82 -17.26 -11.64
N LYS A 663 -36.25 -18.09 -10.68
CA LYS A 663 -36.09 -19.56 -10.67
C LYS A 663 -34.63 -19.99 -10.89
N LEU A 664 -33.72 -19.43 -10.10
CA LEU A 664 -32.30 -19.69 -10.26
C LEU A 664 -31.93 -21.12 -9.87
N ARG A 665 -30.86 -21.63 -10.48
CA ARG A 665 -30.21 -22.86 -10.01
C ARG A 665 -29.23 -22.49 -8.91
N GLN A 666 -28.94 -23.41 -8.00
CA GLN A 666 -27.97 -23.17 -6.92
C GLN A 666 -26.59 -22.74 -7.46
N GLU A 667 -26.18 -23.26 -8.62
CA GLU A 667 -24.92 -22.87 -9.28
C GLU A 667 -24.89 -21.43 -9.78
N ASP A 668 -26.05 -20.85 -10.10
CA ASP A 668 -26.20 -19.46 -10.57
C ASP A 668 -26.41 -18.47 -9.40
N MET A 669 -26.48 -18.98 -8.17
CA MET A 669 -26.66 -18.18 -6.96
C MET A 669 -25.37 -17.44 -6.60
N VAL A 670 -25.52 -16.24 -6.03
CA VAL A 670 -24.37 -15.49 -5.49
C VAL A 670 -23.69 -16.29 -4.39
N ARG A 671 -22.36 -16.45 -4.48
CA ARG A 671 -21.57 -17.19 -3.48
C ARG A 671 -21.07 -16.29 -2.36
N GLN A 672 -20.83 -15.01 -2.67
CA GLN A 672 -20.17 -14.07 -1.77
C GLN A 672 -20.78 -12.68 -1.88
N ILE A 673 -20.98 -12.03 -0.72
CA ILE A 673 -21.48 -10.66 -0.61
C ILE A 673 -20.40 -9.81 0.06
N PHE A 674 -19.94 -8.78 -0.65
CA PHE A 674 -18.97 -7.81 -0.14
C PHE A 674 -19.68 -6.57 0.39
N VAL A 675 -19.44 -6.23 1.65
CA VAL A 675 -19.92 -5.00 2.27
C VAL A 675 -18.76 -4.02 2.36
N PHE A 676 -18.81 -2.97 1.55
CA PHE A 676 -17.79 -1.92 1.52
C PHE A 676 -18.26 -0.73 2.35
N SER A 677 -17.74 -0.56 3.56
CA SER A 677 -18.18 0.49 4.52
C SER A 677 -17.02 0.92 5.45
N ASP A 678 -17.21 2.00 6.19
CA ASP A 678 -16.32 2.49 7.26
C ASP A 678 -16.63 1.89 8.65
N MET A 679 -17.58 0.96 8.68
CA MET A 679 -17.98 0.19 9.87
C MET A 679 -18.59 1.02 11.00
N GLN A 680 -19.11 2.22 10.71
CA GLN A 680 -19.90 2.97 11.70
C GLN A 680 -21.32 2.38 11.83
N PHE A 681 -21.47 1.38 12.70
CA PHE A 681 -22.75 0.68 12.95
C PHE A 681 -23.54 1.29 14.12
N ASP A 682 -23.68 2.60 14.18
CA ASP A 682 -24.18 3.26 15.42
C ASP A 682 -25.72 3.25 15.57
N ALA A 683 -26.48 2.71 14.62
CA ALA A 683 -27.95 2.85 14.63
C ALA A 683 -28.75 1.58 14.29
N ALA A 684 -28.12 0.42 14.08
CA ALA A 684 -28.85 -0.80 13.71
C ALA A 684 -29.16 -1.73 14.91
N GLN A 685 -28.60 -1.47 16.09
CA GLN A 685 -28.82 -2.28 17.30
C GLN A 685 -29.68 -1.61 18.37
N ASP A 686 -29.95 -0.31 18.26
CA ASP A 686 -30.85 0.40 19.17
C ASP A 686 -32.29 0.27 18.65
N ASN A 687 -32.88 -0.92 18.83
CA ASN A 687 -34.29 -1.15 19.14
C ASN A 687 -34.59 -2.66 19.29
N GLY A 688 -34.16 -3.25 20.41
CA GLY A 688 -34.93 -4.27 21.12
C GLY A 688 -35.29 -5.62 20.46
N ILE A 689 -34.82 -5.98 19.26
CA ILE A 689 -35.17 -7.27 18.63
C ILE A 689 -33.94 -7.93 17.98
N GLU A 690 -33.53 -9.05 18.57
CA GLU A 690 -32.67 -10.12 18.03
C GLU A 690 -31.16 -9.84 17.81
N ARG A 691 -30.33 -10.65 18.47
CA ARG A 691 -28.87 -10.70 18.33
C ARG A 691 -28.53 -11.19 16.92
N TRP A 692 -27.50 -10.66 16.25
CA TRP A 692 -27.11 -11.07 14.88
C TRP A 692 -27.06 -12.60 14.67
N THR A 693 -26.64 -13.36 15.69
CA THR A 693 -26.67 -14.82 15.70
C THR A 693 -28.06 -15.40 15.43
N SER A 694 -29.12 -14.91 16.09
CA SER A 694 -30.49 -15.39 15.85
C SER A 694 -31.04 -14.97 14.48
N SER A 695 -30.67 -13.77 14.02
CA SER A 695 -31.05 -13.30 12.68
C SER A 695 -30.38 -14.13 11.58
N PHE A 696 -29.13 -14.55 11.79
CA PHE A 696 -28.40 -15.38 10.84
C PHE A 696 -28.94 -16.82 10.76
N ASP A 697 -29.33 -17.40 11.90
CA ASP A 697 -29.99 -18.71 11.93
C ASP A 697 -31.34 -18.66 11.18
N ARG A 698 -32.09 -17.55 11.31
CA ARG A 698 -33.31 -17.31 10.54
C ARG A 698 -33.03 -17.24 9.03
N ILE A 699 -31.98 -16.53 8.62
CA ILE A 699 -31.57 -16.45 7.21
C ILE A 699 -31.22 -17.85 6.68
N LYS A 700 -30.44 -18.63 7.43
CA LYS A 700 -30.09 -20.01 7.08
C LYS A 700 -31.31 -20.89 6.85
N MET A 701 -32.30 -20.82 7.74
CA MET A 701 -33.55 -21.57 7.62
C MET A 701 -34.33 -21.17 6.36
N LYS A 702 -34.52 -19.86 6.11
CA LYS A 702 -35.24 -19.37 4.92
C LYS A 702 -34.59 -19.74 3.60
N TYR A 703 -33.26 -19.70 3.54
CA TYR A 703 -32.51 -20.11 2.34
C TYR A 703 -32.61 -21.62 2.12
N ALA A 704 -32.49 -22.43 3.17
CA ALA A 704 -32.65 -23.88 3.09
C ALA A 704 -34.07 -24.28 2.64
N GLU A 705 -35.11 -23.61 3.15
CA GLU A 705 -36.50 -23.81 2.71
C GLU A 705 -36.71 -23.50 1.22
N ALA A 706 -35.99 -22.51 0.69
CA ALA A 706 -36.03 -22.14 -0.72
C ALA A 706 -35.11 -23.01 -1.61
N GLY A 707 -34.34 -23.93 -1.02
CA GLY A 707 -33.41 -24.81 -1.73
C GLY A 707 -32.07 -24.16 -2.11
N TYR A 708 -31.68 -23.08 -1.43
CA TYR A 708 -30.42 -22.36 -1.69
C TYR A 708 -29.47 -22.40 -0.50
N GLU A 709 -28.16 -22.34 -0.75
CA GLU A 709 -27.16 -22.09 0.29
C GLU A 709 -27.01 -20.59 0.58
N VAL A 710 -26.73 -20.25 1.84
CA VAL A 710 -26.53 -18.85 2.23
C VAL A 710 -25.20 -18.34 1.68
N PRO A 711 -25.18 -17.19 0.98
CA PRO A 711 -23.94 -16.57 0.51
C PRO A 711 -23.04 -16.17 1.69
N ARG A 712 -21.72 -16.32 1.52
CA ARG A 712 -20.74 -15.83 2.51
C ARG A 712 -20.76 -14.31 2.58
N LEU A 713 -20.72 -13.74 3.78
CA LEU A 713 -20.69 -12.28 3.99
C LEU A 713 -19.28 -11.80 4.32
N ILE A 714 -18.76 -10.84 3.56
CA ILE A 714 -17.40 -10.31 3.70
C ILE A 714 -17.50 -8.81 3.99
N PHE A 715 -17.13 -8.41 5.20
CA PHE A 715 -17.05 -7.00 5.57
C PHE A 715 -15.68 -6.44 5.25
N TRP A 716 -15.63 -5.36 4.50
CA TRP A 716 -14.40 -4.65 4.18
C TRP A 716 -14.44 -3.24 4.77
N ASN A 717 -13.62 -3.01 5.80
CA ASN A 717 -13.38 -1.68 6.35
C ASN A 717 -12.52 -0.83 5.42
N LEU A 718 -13.12 0.19 4.83
CA LEU A 718 -12.41 1.13 3.96
C LEU A 718 -11.88 2.36 4.70
N ALA A 719 -12.37 2.66 5.90
CA ALA A 719 -11.87 3.75 6.73
C ALA A 719 -10.95 3.22 7.83
N SER A 720 -9.65 3.51 7.74
CA SER A 720 -8.61 3.02 8.66
C SER A 720 -8.73 3.46 10.12
N ASN A 721 -9.78 4.22 10.48
CA ASN A 721 -9.85 4.94 11.75
C ASN A 721 -10.79 4.29 12.78
N SER A 722 -11.61 3.32 12.37
CA SER A 722 -12.46 2.53 13.26
C SER A 722 -11.83 1.13 13.45
N THR A 723 -11.46 0.79 14.68
CA THR A 723 -10.97 -0.55 15.06
C THR A 723 -12.11 -1.52 15.40
N ASP A 724 -13.34 -1.16 15.02
CA ASP A 724 -14.55 -1.88 15.40
C ASP A 724 -14.67 -3.15 14.58
N LYS A 725 -15.05 -4.26 15.20
CA LYS A 725 -15.15 -5.59 14.59
C LYS A 725 -16.57 -6.15 14.84
N PRO A 726 -17.48 -6.16 13.85
CA PRO A 726 -18.89 -6.52 13.98
C PRO A 726 -19.11 -8.02 14.13
N VAL A 727 -18.05 -8.82 14.02
CA VAL A 727 -18.16 -10.28 14.05
C VAL A 727 -17.15 -10.86 15.04
N THR A 728 -17.67 -11.68 15.95
CA THR A 728 -16.89 -12.60 16.79
C THR A 728 -16.30 -13.73 15.92
N MET A 729 -15.09 -14.19 16.24
CA MET A 729 -14.35 -15.28 15.56
C MET A 729 -15.10 -16.64 15.47
N ASP A 730 -16.32 -16.71 16.00
CA ASP A 730 -17.15 -17.91 16.05
C ASP A 730 -18.17 -18.04 14.92
N ASN A 731 -18.39 -17.01 14.10
CA ASN A 731 -19.40 -17.03 13.04
C ASN A 731 -18.83 -17.68 11.75
N VAL A 732 -19.29 -18.90 11.45
CA VAL A 732 -18.71 -19.83 10.45
C VAL A 732 -18.72 -19.33 8.99
N ASP A 733 -19.42 -18.24 8.67
CA ASP A 733 -19.65 -17.81 7.28
C ASP A 733 -19.47 -16.29 7.05
N THR A 734 -18.70 -15.63 7.92
CA THR A 734 -18.43 -14.19 7.84
C THR A 734 -16.93 -13.89 7.90
N ALA A 735 -16.40 -13.09 6.98
CA ALA A 735 -15.00 -12.66 6.97
C ALA A 735 -14.87 -11.14 7.15
N LEU A 736 -13.79 -10.69 7.80
CA LEU A 736 -13.50 -9.29 8.02
C LEU A 736 -12.15 -8.91 7.40
N VAL A 737 -12.18 -7.87 6.58
CA VAL A 737 -11.04 -7.33 5.85
C VAL A 737 -10.86 -5.89 6.31
N SER A 738 -9.81 -5.62 7.08
CA SER A 738 -9.51 -4.27 7.54
C SER A 738 -8.39 -3.63 6.73
N GLY A 739 -8.56 -2.34 6.43
CA GLY A 739 -7.50 -1.48 5.91
C GLY A 739 -7.58 -1.23 4.41
N TYR A 740 -7.49 0.06 4.06
CA TYR A 740 -7.25 0.50 2.70
C TYR A 740 -5.78 0.28 2.35
N SER A 741 -5.43 -0.89 1.83
CA SER A 741 -4.10 -1.14 1.26
C SER A 741 -4.17 -1.49 -0.23
N GLN A 742 -3.34 -0.81 -1.01
CA GLN A 742 -3.28 -0.98 -2.46
C GLN A 742 -2.87 -2.41 -2.85
N GLY A 743 -2.00 -3.04 -2.04
CA GLY A 743 -1.59 -4.43 -2.23
C GLY A 743 -2.72 -5.43 -1.96
N MET A 744 -3.51 -5.24 -0.90
CA MET A 744 -4.68 -6.11 -0.63
C MET A 744 -5.74 -5.98 -1.70
N LEU A 745 -6.00 -4.75 -2.16
CA LEU A 745 -6.92 -4.52 -3.26
C LEU A 745 -6.46 -5.24 -4.53
N LYS A 746 -5.16 -5.12 -4.86
CA LYS A 746 -4.60 -5.81 -6.02
C LYS A 746 -4.68 -7.34 -5.89
N ALA A 747 -4.31 -7.88 -4.74
CA ALA A 747 -4.42 -9.32 -4.47
C ALA A 747 -5.87 -9.79 -4.63
N PHE A 748 -6.82 -9.06 -4.03
CA PHE A 748 -8.24 -9.32 -4.17
C PHE A 748 -8.71 -9.31 -5.63
N LEU A 749 -8.26 -8.35 -6.45
CA LEU A 749 -8.61 -8.28 -7.87
C LEU A 749 -8.00 -9.41 -8.72
N GLU A 750 -6.89 -10.00 -8.28
CA GLU A 750 -6.19 -11.06 -9.00
C GLU A 750 -6.67 -12.47 -8.57
N THR A 751 -6.95 -12.70 -7.29
CA THR A 751 -7.37 -14.01 -6.76
C THR A 751 -8.85 -14.12 -6.42
N GLY A 752 -9.62 -13.02 -6.44
CA GLY A 752 -11.07 -12.94 -6.14
C GLY A 752 -11.51 -13.37 -4.75
N ALA A 753 -10.58 -13.88 -3.96
CA ALA A 753 -10.68 -14.10 -2.54
C ALA A 753 -9.30 -13.88 -1.91
N PHE A 754 -9.28 -13.53 -0.63
CA PHE A 754 -8.11 -13.79 0.21
C PHE A 754 -8.00 -15.31 0.26
N VAL A 755 -7.01 -15.88 -0.44
CA VAL A 755 -6.91 -17.31 -0.77
C VAL A 755 -7.36 -18.22 0.38
N GLU A 756 -8.58 -18.75 0.25
CA GLU A 756 -9.10 -19.86 1.04
C GLU A 756 -9.35 -21.00 0.06
N GLU A 757 -8.33 -21.81 -0.19
CA GLU A 757 -8.60 -23.17 -0.67
C GLU A 757 -9.25 -23.88 0.51
N GLU A 758 -10.56 -24.12 0.41
CA GLU A 758 -11.28 -24.97 1.34
C GLU A 758 -10.66 -26.37 1.24
N GLU A 759 -9.88 -26.77 2.23
CA GLU A 759 -9.41 -28.15 2.37
C GLU A 759 -10.63 -28.99 2.79
N ILE A 760 -11.37 -29.49 1.79
CA ILE A 760 -12.50 -30.40 2.01
C ILE A 760 -11.93 -31.71 2.54
N THR A 761 -12.20 -32.03 3.80
CA THR A 761 -11.93 -33.35 4.35
C THR A 761 -13.25 -34.13 4.45
N GLU A 762 -13.26 -35.33 3.89
CA GLU A 762 -14.38 -36.25 3.99
C GLU A 762 -14.27 -36.98 5.33
N GLU A 763 -15.12 -36.63 6.30
CA GLU A 763 -15.33 -37.48 7.48
C GLU A 763 -16.44 -38.48 7.16
N VAL A 764 -16.06 -39.77 7.11
CA VAL A 764 -17.02 -40.88 7.05
C VAL A 764 -17.54 -41.11 8.46
N LEU A 765 -18.81 -40.78 8.70
CA LEU A 765 -19.51 -41.23 9.90
C LEU A 765 -19.96 -42.68 9.65
N GLU A 766 -19.33 -43.64 10.33
CA GLU A 766 -19.85 -45.01 10.43
C GLU A 766 -21.10 -45.00 11.33
N GLY A 767 -22.25 -44.70 10.74
CA GLY A 767 -23.56 -44.95 11.32
C GLY A 767 -24.29 -45.94 10.43
N GLU A 768 -24.52 -47.16 10.92
CA GLU A 768 -25.37 -48.15 10.26
C GLU A 768 -26.84 -47.74 10.42
N ASP A 769 -27.40 -47.07 9.40
CA ASP A 769 -28.85 -47.08 9.19
C ASP A 769 -29.23 -48.32 8.35
N GLU A 770 -30.40 -48.91 8.64
CA GLU A 770 -30.91 -50.20 8.11
C GLU A 770 -30.97 -50.34 6.57
N ASP A 771 -30.64 -49.30 5.80
CA ASP A 771 -30.66 -49.29 4.34
C ASP A 771 -29.27 -49.07 3.67
N GLY A 772 -28.17 -49.12 4.41
CA GLY A 772 -26.82 -49.25 3.82
C GLY A 772 -26.30 -48.03 3.02
N MET A 773 -26.81 -46.82 3.29
CA MET A 773 -26.21 -45.58 2.79
C MET A 773 -25.36 -44.91 3.87
N THR A 774 -24.07 -44.69 3.57
CA THR A 774 -23.18 -43.85 4.36
C THR A 774 -23.44 -42.37 4.07
N GLU A 775 -23.90 -41.60 5.07
CA GLU A 775 -23.96 -40.13 4.97
C GLU A 775 -22.56 -39.53 5.06
N VAL A 776 -22.05 -39.00 3.95
CA VAL A 776 -20.82 -38.20 3.93
C VAL A 776 -21.17 -36.74 4.26
N LYS A 777 -20.92 -36.32 5.50
CA LYS A 777 -21.01 -34.90 5.88
C LYS A 777 -19.68 -34.20 5.59
N LYS A 778 -19.69 -33.28 4.63
CA LYS A 778 -18.56 -32.36 4.38
C LYS A 778 -18.51 -31.33 5.52
N VAL A 779 -17.50 -31.38 6.38
CA VAL A 779 -17.32 -30.42 7.48
C VAL A 779 -16.24 -29.41 7.08
N LYS A 780 -16.58 -28.11 7.09
CA LYS A 780 -15.62 -27.02 6.85
C LYS A 780 -14.76 -26.81 8.10
N LYS A 781 -13.43 -26.97 7.99
CA LYS A 781 -12.49 -26.66 9.07
C LYS A 781 -12.31 -25.15 9.24
N LYS A 782 -12.38 -24.64 10.48
CA LYS A 782 -12.05 -23.23 10.82
C LYS A 782 -10.57 -22.96 10.51
N ILE A 783 -10.29 -21.89 9.78
CA ILE A 783 -8.90 -21.44 9.50
C ILE A 783 -8.42 -20.56 10.64
N GLU A 784 -7.26 -20.88 11.20
CA GLU A 784 -6.60 -20.07 12.22
C GLU A 784 -5.93 -18.84 11.59
N PRO A 785 -6.12 -17.62 12.13
CA PRO A 785 -5.54 -16.38 11.56
C PRO A 785 -4.02 -16.42 11.34
N ILE A 786 -3.29 -17.17 12.18
CA ILE A 786 -1.84 -17.32 12.04
C ILE A 786 -1.44 -18.04 10.75
N LYS A 787 -2.28 -18.96 10.23
CA LYS A 787 -2.02 -19.66 8.96
C LYS A 787 -2.07 -18.69 7.78
N VAL A 788 -2.95 -17.69 7.82
CA VAL A 788 -3.02 -16.63 6.80
C VAL A 788 -1.74 -15.80 6.79
N VAL A 789 -1.28 -15.39 7.98
CA VAL A 789 -0.02 -14.64 8.11
C VAL A 789 1.15 -15.46 7.57
N ARG A 790 1.27 -16.72 8.00
CA ARG A 790 2.31 -17.64 7.53
C ARG A 790 2.29 -17.79 6.01
N LYS A 791 1.13 -18.08 5.41
CA LYS A 791 0.99 -18.16 3.95
C LYS A 791 1.45 -16.88 3.23
N ALA A 792 1.19 -15.71 3.81
CA ALA A 792 1.58 -14.43 3.22
C ALA A 792 3.09 -14.13 3.32
N VAL A 793 3.78 -14.65 4.33
CA VAL A 793 5.18 -14.31 4.63
C VAL A 793 6.18 -15.46 4.41
N GLU A 794 5.71 -16.69 4.26
CA GLU A 794 6.52 -17.89 3.98
C GLU A 794 6.73 -18.15 2.48
N HIS A 795 6.23 -17.26 1.61
CA HIS A 795 6.51 -17.31 0.17
C HIS A 795 8.03 -17.34 -0.11
N GLN A 796 8.47 -18.11 -1.11
CA GLN A 796 9.90 -18.30 -1.46
C GLN A 796 10.65 -16.98 -1.66
N GLY A 797 9.98 -15.97 -2.19
CA GLY A 797 10.50 -14.61 -2.33
C GLY A 797 10.94 -13.93 -1.02
N TYR A 798 10.63 -14.48 0.17
CA TYR A 798 11.12 -13.99 1.47
C TYR A 798 12.14 -14.94 2.13
N ALA A 799 12.54 -16.03 1.46
CA ALA A 799 13.37 -17.08 2.06
C ALA A 799 14.81 -16.64 2.38
N MET A 800 15.30 -15.60 1.70
CA MET A 800 16.65 -15.05 1.87
C MET A 800 16.78 -14.11 3.08
N LEU A 801 15.67 -13.73 3.71
CA LEU A 801 15.68 -12.84 4.86
C LEU A 801 16.23 -13.56 6.08
N GLN A 802 17.13 -12.90 6.81
CA GLN A 802 17.84 -13.48 7.95
C GLN A 802 17.98 -12.50 9.11
N ILE A 803 17.99 -13.02 10.34
CA ILE A 803 18.25 -12.24 11.56
C ILE A 803 19.76 -12.27 11.83
N LEU A 804 20.35 -11.11 12.12
CA LEU A 804 21.81 -10.92 12.22
C LEU A 804 22.27 -10.29 13.53
N ASP A 805 21.36 -9.74 14.33
CA ASP A 805 21.63 -9.18 15.66
C ASP A 805 21.50 -10.23 16.78
#